data_AF-A0A495TFG1-F1
#
_entry.id   AF-A0A495TFG1-F1
#
_cell.length_a   1.000
_cell.length_b   1.000
_cell.length_c   1.000
_cell.angle_alpha   90.00
_cell.angle_beta   90.00
_cell.angle_gamma   90.00
#
_symmetry.space_group_name_H-M   'P 1'
#
loop_
_entity.id
_entity.type
_entity.pdbx_description
1 polymer ?
#
loop_
_entity_poly.entity_id
_entity_poly.type
_entity_poly.pdbx_seq_one_letter_code
_entity_poly.pdbx_strand_id
1 'polypeptide(L)'
;MVPDNRAGNMLKKPRADLSPVALDLVVALRAAFRVIGMSIRNFARSTPWDYSTVSRYLSGDRFPTREFIKYLIERAQKKQFSAHDAENVERLYEKAQEEREAPEHQMRTLVAQVRVKEERAQAADRRSKETSADLDRARRVNQRLKTQVKVLSWALDNGRGLLLSEHDDVLLAELEGFSTARQAGDRGAAACVSNGVLATWRKTLGRADTAPSLAWTRARPGTPERRRHTYDRLGLEQRPREALDELVPLPRTVSEPTDEATVKLYEQAIGILASTGPRPLAEVLAFVAEGQPTIPVFEQHVMCSHLTTAGRASTLTDSWRDLITAWDNAMHPWWTETLPRTAGRRIAAYEALGLEPDTRRGFTELIPIPFADGPIIIGEALRPWSAPAYQSIGPWYWPACARYLGVFKAWPVETVAGIDDAAEAVADRLADPTDPVAYQTKGLVVGYVQSGKTSNMAAVIAKAIDRGYRLVILLSGSYDILREQTQRRLDMELVGRENILRDGPEEDSDYVDDPAWQQGEFISHGDRPSRLGAFDIVRLTTRRSDYRSLRQGIAALEFEKAEPTLPLYHPRNLHRSAVRLMVVKKNKAVLAKVVADLRRLGRQLGEIPVLIVDDESDYGSVNTAYPATKRGNATRSAINALITGLLEALPRAQYVAYTATPFANVLINPTDEEDLFPRDFVIALPRPVGYMGAREFHDLDLHIPQDERTVSNSNELAHVRSIGVTGAEDVVELGRAMGSFLLAAAVKLYREANDPSGIRYRHHTMLVHESVRIAAHHELAHKITQLWEADGADPDGSLARLRNLFDSDFAPVSADRHGGFVNPASFDDLIPHLATARARIGADGGPVVVVNGDADIERGAVDFDHRPVWKILVGGAKLSRGFTVEGLTITYFRRSTRQADSLMQMGRWFGFRTGYEDLVRLYIDRGVGSGMSFDRSLFGARSLDLYEAFEAALRDEEAFRAQLTEYAQPVDGQPAITPAQIPPLVAQYMPELKPTSASKMFHARPVPVHAVDQWIEPTAYPTGNAQNQRNSELWRPVLAALHGASVKFSLPASGGKRAAAFSARTAVISHAQLLDVLGGLQWEQPDSFARDLAYLKSLRSTTAKLSEWLVIAPQLASANPVTSTLPGAPLLSVFRRSRRRPGAFGAISDPGHRRVARELLSDGDRGIVLLYPVVERGEALDLEVEPAQVTVAFALLTPKNVRRDGHEPAMHFRAGDR
;
A
#
# COMPACT_ATOMS: atom_id res chain seq x y z
N MET A 1 -20.21 -59.30 8.64
CA MET A 1 -21.07 -58.57 7.68
C MET A 1 -22.08 -57.77 8.52
N VAL A 2 -21.93 -56.44 8.62
CA VAL A 2 -22.78 -55.55 9.47
C VAL A 2 -23.66 -54.67 8.55
N PRO A 3 -24.99 -54.56 8.76
CA PRO A 3 -25.87 -53.76 7.89
C PRO A 3 -25.58 -52.25 7.97
N ASP A 4 -25.52 -51.58 6.81
CA ASP A 4 -25.32 -50.13 6.68
C ASP A 4 -26.57 -49.43 6.09
N ASN A 5 -27.16 -48.49 6.83
CA ASN A 5 -28.50 -47.93 6.58
C ASN A 5 -28.59 -46.89 5.45
N ARG A 6 -27.75 -46.98 4.40
CA ARG A 6 -27.95 -46.27 3.13
C ARG A 6 -28.33 -47.29 2.06
N ALA A 7 -29.65 -47.50 1.89
CA ALA A 7 -30.25 -48.31 0.81
C ALA A 7 -29.72 -49.76 0.71
N GLY A 8 -29.86 -50.56 1.77
CA GLY A 8 -29.53 -52.00 1.72
C GLY A 8 -28.04 -52.35 1.60
N ASN A 9 -27.15 -51.36 1.74
CA ASN A 9 -25.71 -51.59 1.66
C ASN A 9 -25.15 -52.23 2.93
N MET A 10 -24.04 -52.95 2.78
CA MET A 10 -23.29 -53.54 3.89
C MET A 10 -22.11 -52.64 4.26
N LEU A 11 -21.75 -52.61 5.54
CA LEU A 11 -20.56 -51.87 5.99
C LEU A 11 -19.33 -52.39 5.23
N LYS A 12 -18.53 -51.46 4.69
CA LYS A 12 -17.32 -51.77 3.92
C LYS A 12 -16.41 -52.77 4.65
N LYS A 13 -15.62 -53.56 3.91
CA LYS A 13 -14.62 -54.46 4.53
C LYS A 13 -13.64 -53.64 5.39
N PRO A 14 -13.11 -54.20 6.49
CA PRO A 14 -12.05 -53.53 7.26
C PRO A 14 -10.89 -53.13 6.36
N ARG A 15 -10.18 -52.05 6.71
CA ARG A 15 -8.97 -51.63 5.99
C ARG A 15 -7.95 -52.76 5.92
N ALA A 16 -7.40 -53.00 4.73
CA ALA A 16 -6.49 -54.13 4.48
C ALA A 16 -5.08 -53.91 5.05
N ASP A 17 -4.75 -52.67 5.42
CA ASP A 17 -3.46 -52.20 5.92
C ASP A 17 -3.42 -52.04 7.45
N LEU A 18 -4.41 -52.57 8.17
CA LEU A 18 -4.38 -52.63 9.65
C LEU A 18 -3.35 -53.66 10.12
N SER A 19 -2.72 -53.42 11.28
CA SER A 19 -1.91 -54.46 11.93
C SER A 19 -2.79 -55.67 12.26
N PRO A 20 -2.22 -56.88 12.37
CA PRO A 20 -2.98 -58.08 12.72
C PRO A 20 -3.84 -57.88 13.99
N VAL A 21 -3.27 -57.24 15.01
CA VAL A 21 -3.95 -56.95 16.28
C VAL A 21 -5.08 -55.92 16.09
N ALA A 22 -4.87 -54.86 15.31
CA ALA A 22 -5.91 -53.87 15.02
C ALA A 22 -7.03 -54.45 14.15
N LEU A 23 -6.72 -55.36 13.22
CA LEU A 23 -7.70 -56.06 12.41
C LEU A 23 -8.55 -57.00 13.28
N ASP A 24 -7.91 -57.77 14.16
CA ASP A 24 -8.59 -58.66 15.11
C ASP A 24 -9.52 -57.87 16.04
N LEU A 25 -9.08 -56.70 16.51
CA LEU A 25 -9.93 -55.79 17.29
C LEU A 25 -11.16 -55.35 16.47
N VAL A 26 -10.99 -54.91 15.23
CA VAL A 26 -12.12 -54.49 14.37
C VAL A 26 -13.08 -55.65 14.11
N VAL A 27 -12.56 -56.86 13.91
CA VAL A 27 -13.38 -58.08 13.73
C VAL A 27 -14.19 -58.37 14.99
N ALA A 28 -13.55 -58.30 16.17
CA ALA A 28 -14.19 -58.52 17.46
C ALA A 28 -15.27 -57.46 17.76
N LEU A 29 -15.01 -56.18 17.44
CA LEU A 29 -15.98 -55.10 17.57
C LEU A 29 -17.19 -55.28 16.64
N ARG A 30 -16.96 -55.74 15.40
CA ARG A 30 -18.05 -56.09 14.48
C ARG A 30 -18.85 -57.31 14.94
N ALA A 31 -18.26 -58.21 15.72
CA ALA A 31 -18.96 -59.35 16.31
C ALA A 31 -19.85 -58.89 17.47
N ALA A 32 -19.30 -58.10 18.41
CA ALA A 32 -20.05 -57.49 19.49
C ALA A 32 -21.22 -56.64 18.97
N PHE A 33 -20.99 -55.81 17.94
CA PHE A 33 -22.04 -54.99 17.33
C PHE A 33 -23.13 -55.82 16.66
N ARG A 34 -22.80 -56.97 16.06
CA ARG A 34 -23.79 -57.86 15.43
C ARG A 34 -24.73 -58.46 16.46
N VAL A 35 -24.22 -58.84 17.63
CA VAL A 35 -25.03 -59.41 18.72
C VAL A 35 -26.06 -58.41 19.24
N ILE A 36 -25.79 -57.11 19.16
CA ILE A 36 -26.75 -56.06 19.51
C ILE A 36 -27.97 -56.03 18.56
N GLY A 37 -27.81 -56.50 17.31
CA GLY A 37 -28.92 -56.66 16.35
C GLY A 37 -29.52 -55.35 15.83
N MET A 38 -28.81 -54.22 15.97
CA MET A 38 -29.26 -52.90 15.53
C MET A 38 -28.47 -52.41 14.32
N SER A 39 -29.07 -51.49 13.55
CA SER A 39 -28.34 -50.77 12.51
C SER A 39 -27.44 -49.68 13.10
N ILE A 40 -26.35 -49.34 12.39
CA ILE A 40 -25.38 -48.30 12.82
C ILE A 40 -26.09 -46.95 13.07
N ARG A 41 -27.06 -46.59 12.24
CA ARG A 41 -27.83 -45.34 12.40
C ARG A 41 -28.68 -45.34 13.67
N ASN A 42 -29.35 -46.45 13.98
CA ASN A 42 -30.17 -46.53 15.19
C ASN A 42 -29.31 -46.62 16.45
N PHE A 43 -28.16 -47.30 16.38
CA PHE A 43 -27.18 -47.30 17.44
C PHE A 43 -26.68 -45.88 17.73
N ALA A 44 -26.24 -45.16 16.70
CA ALA A 44 -25.76 -43.77 16.81
C ALA A 44 -26.82 -42.82 17.39
N ARG A 45 -28.11 -42.96 17.03
CA ARG A 45 -29.18 -42.13 17.61
C ARG A 45 -29.41 -42.36 19.11
N SER A 46 -29.00 -43.52 19.62
CA SER A 46 -29.15 -43.90 21.04
C SER A 46 -27.87 -43.75 21.85
N THR A 47 -26.84 -43.11 21.28
CA THR A 47 -25.52 -42.95 21.91
C THR A 47 -24.92 -41.57 21.63
N PRO A 48 -23.86 -41.16 22.34
CA PRO A 48 -23.17 -39.89 22.08
C PRO A 48 -22.39 -39.87 20.76
N TRP A 49 -22.13 -41.02 20.14
CA TRP A 49 -21.34 -41.11 18.90
C TRP A 49 -22.24 -41.02 17.66
N ASP A 50 -21.92 -40.05 16.78
CA ASP A 50 -22.63 -39.92 15.51
C ASP A 50 -22.39 -41.13 14.58
N TYR A 51 -23.25 -41.25 13.56
CA TYR A 51 -23.19 -42.35 12.60
C TYR A 51 -21.82 -42.46 11.91
N SER A 52 -21.19 -41.32 11.59
CA SER A 52 -19.89 -41.33 10.90
C SER A 52 -18.80 -41.91 11.79
N THR A 53 -18.82 -41.58 13.07
CA THR A 53 -17.85 -42.02 14.08
C THR A 53 -17.98 -43.52 14.33
N VAL A 54 -19.19 -44.01 14.59
CA VAL A 54 -19.44 -45.46 14.79
C VAL A 54 -19.07 -46.25 13.54
N SER A 55 -19.41 -45.75 12.34
CA SER A 55 -19.04 -46.40 11.07
C SER A 55 -17.52 -46.48 10.88
N ARG A 56 -16.77 -45.45 11.27
CA ARG A 56 -15.31 -45.42 11.12
C ARG A 56 -14.60 -46.31 12.15
N TYR A 57 -15.10 -46.39 13.38
CA TYR A 57 -14.60 -47.34 14.39
C TYR A 57 -14.80 -48.78 13.94
N LEU A 58 -16.00 -49.13 13.49
CA LEU A 58 -16.28 -50.47 12.99
C LEU A 58 -15.58 -50.78 11.66
N SER A 59 -15.05 -49.79 10.94
CA SER A 59 -14.29 -50.01 9.69
C SER A 59 -12.77 -49.99 9.87
N GLY A 60 -12.29 -49.62 11.05
CA GLY A 60 -10.86 -49.43 11.32
C GLY A 60 -10.28 -48.16 10.69
N ASP A 61 -11.12 -47.25 10.20
CA ASP A 61 -10.70 -45.95 9.66
C ASP A 61 -10.32 -44.96 10.76
N ARG A 62 -10.83 -45.19 11.98
CA ARG A 62 -10.52 -44.43 13.18
C ARG A 62 -10.39 -45.39 14.35
N PHE A 63 -9.43 -45.15 15.22
CA PHE A 63 -9.26 -45.94 16.44
C PHE A 63 -10.38 -45.62 17.45
N PRO A 64 -11.10 -46.62 18.00
CA PRO A 64 -12.18 -46.40 18.96
C PRO A 64 -11.69 -45.81 20.27
N THR A 65 -12.55 -45.10 21.01
CA THR A 65 -12.24 -44.67 22.38
C THR A 65 -12.57 -45.77 23.38
N ARG A 66 -11.90 -45.78 24.53
CA ARG A 66 -12.15 -46.74 25.62
C ARG A 66 -13.60 -46.72 26.09
N GLU A 67 -14.22 -45.55 26.15
CA GLU A 67 -15.64 -45.38 26.51
C GLU A 67 -16.57 -46.07 25.50
N PHE A 68 -16.25 -45.99 24.20
CA PHE A 68 -16.99 -46.68 23.16
C PHE A 68 -16.89 -48.20 23.31
N ILE A 69 -15.69 -48.72 23.61
CA ILE A 69 -15.45 -50.16 23.81
C ILE A 69 -16.28 -50.69 24.97
N LYS A 70 -16.17 -50.05 26.16
CA LYS A 70 -16.92 -50.44 27.35
C LYS A 70 -18.42 -50.43 27.09
N TYR A 71 -18.92 -49.33 26.51
CA TYR A 71 -20.33 -49.20 26.19
C TYR A 71 -20.83 -50.27 25.20
N LEU A 72 -20.02 -50.59 24.19
CA LEU A 72 -20.36 -51.61 23.19
C LEU A 72 -20.42 -53.00 23.83
N ILE A 73 -19.44 -53.34 24.68
CA ILE A 73 -19.38 -54.62 25.40
C ILE A 73 -20.58 -54.77 26.34
N GLU A 74 -20.85 -53.77 27.19
CA GLU A 74 -21.98 -53.80 28.13
C GLU A 74 -23.30 -54.04 27.40
N ARG A 75 -23.48 -53.40 26.24
CA ARG A 75 -24.70 -53.52 25.45
C ARG A 75 -24.79 -54.86 24.69
N ALA A 76 -23.65 -55.42 24.27
CA ALA A 76 -23.60 -56.74 23.64
C ALA A 76 -23.80 -57.88 24.65
N GLN A 77 -23.26 -57.76 25.87
CA GLN A 77 -23.43 -58.75 26.95
C GLN A 77 -24.90 -58.91 27.36
N LYS A 78 -25.69 -57.81 27.34
CA LYS A 78 -27.15 -57.84 27.52
C LYS A 78 -27.90 -58.65 26.44
N LYS A 79 -27.22 -59.06 25.37
CA LYS A 79 -27.76 -59.80 24.22
C LYS A 79 -27.01 -61.13 23.95
N GLN A 80 -26.45 -61.76 24.99
CA GLN A 80 -25.75 -63.06 24.95
C GLN A 80 -24.32 -63.03 24.35
N PHE A 81 -23.62 -61.89 24.40
CA PHE A 81 -22.17 -61.87 24.14
C PHE A 81 -21.42 -62.45 25.34
N SER A 82 -20.55 -63.44 25.13
CA SER A 82 -19.91 -64.17 26.24
C SER A 82 -18.93 -63.29 27.02
N ALA A 83 -18.72 -63.60 28.31
CA ALA A 83 -17.71 -62.91 29.12
C ALA A 83 -16.31 -63.09 28.55
N HIS A 84 -16.02 -64.27 27.99
CA HIS A 84 -14.74 -64.57 27.33
C HIS A 84 -14.51 -63.71 26.08
N ASP A 85 -15.54 -63.48 25.26
CA ASP A 85 -15.42 -62.62 24.07
C ASP A 85 -15.28 -61.14 24.45
N ALA A 86 -15.90 -60.71 25.55
CA ALA A 86 -15.75 -59.36 26.10
C ALA A 86 -14.32 -59.09 26.58
N GLU A 87 -13.75 -60.00 27.37
CA GLU A 87 -12.35 -59.94 27.80
C GLU A 87 -11.39 -59.95 26.60
N ASN A 88 -11.71 -60.72 25.56
CA ASN A 88 -10.91 -60.74 24.35
C ASN A 88 -10.93 -59.39 23.60
N VAL A 89 -12.07 -58.70 23.53
CA VAL A 89 -12.17 -57.35 22.95
C VAL A 89 -11.34 -56.34 23.75
N GLU A 90 -11.41 -56.36 25.08
CA GLU A 90 -10.61 -55.46 25.92
C GLU A 90 -9.11 -55.71 25.78
N ARG A 91 -8.69 -56.98 25.82
CA ARG A 91 -7.30 -57.37 25.61
C ARG A 91 -6.76 -56.94 24.24
N LEU A 92 -7.55 -57.11 23.18
CA LEU A 92 -7.17 -56.65 21.83
C LEU A 92 -7.12 -55.12 21.74
N TYR A 93 -7.98 -54.42 22.47
CA TYR A 93 -7.96 -52.97 22.54
C TYR A 93 -6.68 -52.45 23.22
N GLU A 94 -6.29 -53.01 24.36
CA GLU A 94 -5.04 -52.63 25.05
C GLU A 94 -3.83 -52.86 24.15
N LYS A 95 -3.70 -54.06 23.56
CA LYS A 95 -2.58 -54.38 22.68
C LYS A 95 -2.53 -53.49 21.44
N ALA A 96 -3.69 -53.16 20.85
CA ALA A 96 -3.74 -52.26 19.70
C ALA A 96 -3.46 -50.79 20.09
N GLN A 97 -3.76 -50.41 21.34
CA GLN A 97 -3.43 -49.10 21.88
C GLN A 97 -1.92 -48.97 22.14
N GLU A 98 -1.30 -50.00 22.74
CA GLU A 98 0.16 -50.09 22.93
C GLU A 98 0.91 -50.07 21.58
N GLU A 99 0.46 -50.85 20.59
CA GLU A 99 1.03 -50.81 19.23
C GLU A 99 0.92 -49.42 18.60
N ARG A 100 -0.15 -48.67 18.89
CA ARG A 100 -0.37 -47.33 18.34
C ARG A 100 0.45 -46.26 19.04
N GLU A 101 0.76 -46.44 20.33
CA GLU A 101 1.61 -45.56 21.12
C GLU A 101 3.11 -45.83 20.88
N ALA A 102 3.45 -46.98 20.31
CA ALA A 102 4.81 -47.31 19.91
C ALA A 102 5.35 -46.33 18.83
N PRO A 103 6.53 -45.70 19.06
CA PRO A 103 7.11 -44.69 18.16
C PRO A 103 7.30 -45.20 16.72
N GLU A 104 7.63 -46.49 16.56
CA GLU A 104 7.87 -47.12 15.27
C GLU A 104 6.59 -47.29 14.43
N HIS A 105 5.44 -47.50 15.07
CA HIS A 105 4.14 -47.59 14.40
C HIS A 105 3.58 -46.22 14.05
N GLN A 106 3.78 -45.21 14.93
CA GLN A 106 3.48 -43.81 14.63
C GLN A 106 4.29 -43.32 13.44
N MET A 107 5.59 -43.64 13.41
CA MET A 107 6.48 -43.34 12.30
C MET A 107 6.04 -44.05 11.02
N ARG A 108 5.73 -45.36 11.05
CA ARG A 108 5.22 -46.10 9.88
C ARG A 108 3.89 -45.58 9.36
N THR A 109 2.98 -45.15 10.23
CA THR A 109 1.67 -44.60 9.85
C THR A 109 1.80 -43.20 9.25
N LEU A 110 2.67 -42.35 9.80
CA LEU A 110 3.03 -41.06 9.22
C LEU A 110 3.71 -41.24 7.86
N VAL A 111 4.64 -42.19 7.74
CA VAL A 111 5.32 -42.52 6.48
C VAL A 111 4.34 -43.04 5.42
N ALA A 112 3.36 -43.87 5.80
CA ALA A 112 2.33 -44.34 4.87
C ALA A 112 1.37 -43.22 4.43
N GLN A 113 0.97 -42.31 5.34
CA GLN A 113 0.13 -41.15 5.02
C GLN A 113 0.87 -40.12 4.15
N VAL A 114 2.15 -39.92 4.39
CA VAL A 114 3.05 -39.12 3.55
C VAL A 114 3.14 -39.76 2.18
N ARG A 115 3.39 -41.07 2.09
CA ARG A 115 3.49 -41.81 0.82
C ARG A 115 2.21 -41.75 -0.03
N VAL A 116 1.02 -41.82 0.57
CA VAL A 116 -0.26 -41.69 -0.19
C VAL A 116 -0.49 -40.26 -0.68
N LYS A 117 -0.07 -39.25 0.09
CA LYS A 117 -0.13 -37.84 -0.34
C LYS A 117 0.94 -37.52 -1.38
N GLU A 118 2.12 -38.12 -1.26
CA GLU A 118 3.20 -38.08 -2.23
C GLU A 118 2.83 -38.81 -3.51
N GLU A 119 2.12 -39.93 -3.49
CA GLU A 119 1.66 -40.61 -4.70
C GLU A 119 0.59 -39.80 -5.44
N ARG A 120 -0.27 -39.06 -4.73
CA ARG A 120 -1.20 -38.08 -5.33
C ARG A 120 -0.49 -36.85 -5.87
N ALA A 121 0.54 -36.36 -5.18
CA ALA A 121 1.40 -35.28 -5.64
C ALA A 121 2.23 -35.71 -6.86
N GLN A 122 2.79 -36.92 -6.84
CA GLN A 122 3.56 -37.54 -7.91
C GLN A 122 2.67 -37.90 -9.12
N ALA A 123 1.39 -38.21 -8.94
CA ALA A 123 0.45 -38.36 -10.05
C ALA A 123 0.11 -37.01 -10.71
N ALA A 124 0.08 -35.92 -9.94
CA ALA A 124 -0.03 -34.55 -10.45
C ALA A 124 1.27 -34.07 -11.11
N ASP A 125 2.42 -34.53 -10.61
CA ASP A 125 3.77 -34.16 -11.01
C ASP A 125 4.31 -35.04 -12.17
N ARG A 126 3.78 -36.25 -12.37
CA ARG A 126 3.97 -37.09 -13.57
C ARG A 126 3.33 -36.50 -14.83
N ARG A 127 2.48 -35.47 -14.69
CA ARG A 127 2.08 -34.61 -15.83
C ARG A 127 3.11 -33.51 -16.14
N SER A 128 4.22 -33.43 -15.38
CA SER A 128 5.07 -32.24 -15.33
C SER A 128 6.59 -32.50 -15.37
N LYS A 129 7.10 -33.70 -15.68
CA LYS A 129 8.54 -33.97 -15.48
C LYS A 129 9.25 -34.72 -16.59
N GLU A 130 10.43 -34.21 -16.95
CA GLU A 130 11.68 -34.99 -17.02
C GLU A 130 12.87 -34.11 -16.57
N THR A 131 13.86 -34.74 -15.92
CA THR A 131 14.53 -34.25 -14.68
C THR A 131 16.07 -34.15 -14.76
N SER A 132 16.61 -33.05 -14.21
CA SER A 132 18.02 -32.58 -14.25
C SER A 132 18.93 -33.02 -13.07
N ALA A 133 18.42 -33.75 -12.08
CA ALA A 133 19.08 -33.84 -10.77
C ALA A 133 20.15 -34.94 -10.63
N ASP A 134 20.12 -35.99 -11.46
CA ASP A 134 21.09 -37.11 -11.39
C ASP A 134 22.44 -36.74 -12.03
N LEU A 135 22.43 -35.89 -13.05
CA LEU A 135 23.63 -35.45 -13.78
C LEU A 135 24.52 -34.53 -12.92
N ASP A 136 23.91 -33.69 -12.09
CA ASP A 136 24.63 -32.73 -11.23
C ASP A 136 25.22 -33.38 -9.97
N ARG A 137 24.73 -34.56 -9.60
CA ARG A 137 25.29 -35.33 -8.49
C ARG A 137 26.61 -36.02 -8.90
N ALA A 138 26.72 -36.49 -10.16
CA ALA A 138 27.93 -37.11 -10.70
C ALA A 138 29.08 -36.11 -10.99
N ARG A 139 28.75 -34.89 -11.42
CA ARG A 139 29.76 -33.86 -11.76
C ARG A 139 30.50 -33.30 -10.54
N ARG A 140 29.81 -33.15 -9.41
CA ARG A 140 30.39 -32.60 -8.16
C ARG A 140 31.41 -33.53 -7.49
N VAL A 141 31.22 -34.85 -7.59
CA VAL A 141 32.20 -35.84 -7.07
C VAL A 141 33.48 -35.85 -7.90
N ASN A 142 33.37 -35.69 -9.22
CA ASN A 142 34.51 -35.72 -10.15
C ASN A 142 35.43 -34.49 -10.03
N GLN A 143 34.87 -33.31 -9.73
CA GLN A 143 35.61 -32.06 -9.60
C GLN A 143 36.51 -32.02 -8.33
N ARG A 144 36.01 -32.55 -7.20
CA ARG A 144 36.71 -32.55 -5.91
C ARG A 144 37.97 -33.44 -5.92
N LEU A 145 37.91 -34.58 -6.60
CA LEU A 145 39.04 -35.52 -6.73
C LEU A 145 40.16 -34.98 -7.64
N LYS A 146 39.82 -34.23 -8.70
CA LYS A 146 40.80 -33.63 -9.62
C LYS A 146 41.64 -32.52 -8.98
N THR A 147 41.09 -31.80 -8.01
CA THR A 147 41.80 -30.70 -7.32
C THR A 147 42.81 -31.23 -6.30
N GLN A 148 42.46 -32.28 -5.55
CA GLN A 148 43.37 -32.89 -4.58
C GLN A 148 44.57 -33.57 -5.25
N VAL A 149 44.37 -34.23 -6.40
CA VAL A 149 45.45 -34.86 -7.18
C VAL A 149 46.44 -33.84 -7.74
N LYS A 150 45.98 -32.65 -8.17
CA LYS A 150 46.87 -31.59 -8.70
C LYS A 150 47.77 -30.96 -7.64
N VAL A 151 47.25 -30.76 -6.43
CA VAL A 151 47.99 -30.19 -5.30
C VAL A 151 49.05 -31.17 -4.78
N LEU A 152 48.73 -32.46 -4.76
CA LEU A 152 49.66 -33.52 -4.32
C LEU A 152 50.72 -33.88 -5.39
N SER A 153 50.34 -33.91 -6.68
CA SER A 153 51.29 -34.16 -7.79
C SER A 153 52.33 -33.06 -7.90
N TRP A 154 51.94 -31.79 -7.77
CA TRP A 154 52.87 -30.66 -7.79
C TRP A 154 53.88 -30.69 -6.63
N ALA A 155 53.46 -31.16 -5.45
CA ALA A 155 54.32 -31.30 -4.28
C ALA A 155 55.30 -32.51 -4.38
N LEU A 156 54.87 -33.62 -4.99
CA LEU A 156 55.69 -34.82 -5.21
C LEU A 156 56.70 -34.66 -6.35
N ASP A 157 56.31 -34.05 -7.48
CA ASP A 157 57.16 -33.88 -8.67
C ASP A 157 58.33 -32.91 -8.45
N ASN A 158 58.25 -32.05 -7.43
CA ASN A 158 59.29 -31.07 -7.09
C ASN A 158 60.10 -31.44 -5.86
N GLY A 159 59.92 -32.66 -5.32
CA GLY A 159 60.74 -33.20 -4.23
C GLY A 159 60.78 -32.34 -2.97
N ARG A 160 59.80 -31.44 -2.77
CA ARG A 160 59.72 -30.55 -1.61
C ARG A 160 58.75 -31.13 -0.60
N GLY A 161 59.28 -31.59 0.53
CA GLY A 161 58.53 -31.55 1.79
C GLY A 161 58.38 -30.08 2.17
N LEU A 162 57.26 -29.47 1.79
CA LEU A 162 57.04 -28.03 1.97
C LEU A 162 56.24 -27.81 3.26
N LEU A 163 56.97 -27.75 4.37
CA LEU A 163 56.63 -26.91 5.52
C LEU A 163 57.47 -25.65 5.34
N LEU A 164 56.83 -24.53 4.97
CA LEU A 164 57.45 -23.20 5.01
C LEU A 164 56.43 -22.20 5.54
N SER A 165 56.57 -21.85 6.82
CA SER A 165 57.09 -20.52 7.19
C SER A 165 58.63 -20.69 7.37
N GLU A 166 59.54 -19.74 7.25
CA GLU A 166 59.63 -18.37 7.75
C GLU A 166 60.75 -17.67 6.95
N HIS A 167 60.57 -16.38 6.69
CA HIS A 167 61.53 -15.35 6.26
C HIS A 167 61.39 -14.81 4.83
N ASP A 168 60.20 -14.27 4.54
CA ASP A 168 60.09 -12.86 4.07
C ASP A 168 59.33 -12.07 5.16
N ASP A 169 59.85 -12.21 6.39
CA ASP A 169 59.12 -12.13 7.67
C ASP A 169 59.10 -10.78 8.37
N VAL A 170 59.60 -9.72 7.75
CA VAL A 170 59.59 -8.42 8.42
C VAL A 170 58.22 -7.74 8.31
N LEU A 171 57.45 -8.01 7.25
CA LEU A 171 56.12 -7.37 7.06
C LEU A 171 54.97 -8.20 7.64
N LEU A 172 55.10 -9.53 7.66
CA LEU A 172 54.12 -10.44 8.26
C LEU A 172 54.19 -10.41 9.80
N ALA A 173 55.39 -10.24 10.38
CA ALA A 173 55.56 -10.10 11.83
C ALA A 173 54.89 -8.83 12.40
N GLU A 174 54.87 -7.71 11.67
CA GLU A 174 54.23 -6.47 12.15
C GLU A 174 52.69 -6.57 12.12
N LEU A 175 52.12 -7.28 11.13
CA LEU A 175 50.67 -7.49 11.02
C LEU A 175 50.15 -8.56 12.00
N GLU A 176 50.93 -9.62 12.23
CA GLU A 176 50.60 -10.60 13.27
C GLU A 176 50.75 -10.00 14.67
N GLY A 177 51.71 -9.12 14.92
CA GLY A 177 51.83 -8.37 16.18
C GLY A 177 50.59 -7.53 16.51
N PHE A 178 50.00 -6.84 15.52
CA PHE A 178 48.78 -6.05 15.71
C PHE A 178 47.55 -6.92 15.97
N SER A 179 47.40 -8.01 15.23
CA SER A 179 46.33 -9.00 15.42
C SER A 179 46.39 -9.67 16.79
N THR A 180 47.58 -10.08 17.21
CA THR A 180 47.80 -10.82 18.46
C THR A 180 47.67 -9.92 19.69
N ALA A 181 48.18 -8.68 19.64
CA ALA A 181 48.01 -7.70 20.72
C ALA A 181 46.53 -7.31 20.91
N ARG A 182 45.76 -7.25 19.82
CA ARG A 182 44.32 -6.98 19.87
C ARG A 182 43.50 -8.17 20.40
N GLN A 183 43.91 -9.39 20.10
CA GLN A 183 43.28 -10.60 20.66
C GLN A 183 43.68 -10.85 22.13
N ALA A 184 44.86 -10.42 22.57
CA ALA A 184 45.32 -10.54 23.96
C ALA A 184 44.86 -9.39 24.88
N GLY A 185 44.23 -8.33 24.34
CA GLY A 185 43.67 -7.23 25.13
C GLY A 185 44.67 -6.18 25.62
N ASP A 186 45.91 -6.15 25.09
CA ASP A 186 46.89 -5.12 25.44
C ASP A 186 46.76 -3.88 24.53
N ARG A 187 46.09 -2.84 25.06
CA ARG A 187 45.74 -1.61 24.34
C ARG A 187 46.94 -0.70 24.05
N GLY A 188 48.08 -0.87 24.72
CA GLY A 188 49.25 0.01 24.55
C GLY A 188 49.99 -0.24 23.23
N ALA A 189 50.20 -1.51 22.87
CA ALA A 189 50.94 -1.86 21.66
C ALA A 189 50.18 -1.54 20.37
N ALA A 190 48.84 -1.68 20.35
CA ALA A 190 48.00 -1.35 19.19
C ALA A 190 48.01 0.17 18.86
N ALA A 191 48.17 1.03 19.87
CA ALA A 191 48.20 2.49 19.69
C ALA A 191 49.50 2.98 19.02
N CYS A 192 50.65 2.36 19.33
CA CYS A 192 51.94 2.73 18.72
C CYS A 192 51.97 2.43 17.22
N VAL A 193 51.45 1.29 16.79
CA VAL A 193 51.42 0.88 15.36
C VAL A 193 50.44 1.74 14.56
N SER A 194 49.27 2.08 15.14
CA SER A 194 48.30 2.99 14.52
C SER A 194 48.87 4.39 14.28
N ASN A 195 49.70 4.90 15.19
CA ASN A 195 50.24 6.27 15.10
C ASN A 195 51.33 6.43 14.02
N GLY A 196 52.12 5.38 13.72
CA GLY A 196 53.12 5.40 12.66
C GLY A 196 52.51 5.48 11.24
N VAL A 197 51.40 4.77 11.02
CA VAL A 197 50.67 4.78 9.74
C VAL A 197 49.91 6.10 9.54
N LEU A 198 49.30 6.63 10.60
CA LEU A 198 48.58 7.92 10.57
C LEU A 198 49.52 9.14 10.41
N ALA A 199 50.76 9.07 10.92
CA ALA A 199 51.76 10.11 10.74
C ALA A 199 52.25 10.23 9.29
N THR A 200 52.25 9.11 8.56
CA THR A 200 52.64 9.05 7.14
C THR A 200 51.51 9.55 6.23
N TRP A 201 50.26 9.35 6.62
CA TRP A 201 49.07 9.85 5.91
C TRP A 201 48.82 11.36 6.10
N ARG A 202 49.08 11.90 7.30
CA ARG A 202 48.93 13.34 7.59
C ARG A 202 49.98 14.24 6.93
N LYS A 203 51.11 13.67 6.47
CA LYS A 203 52.17 14.41 5.77
C LYS A 203 51.90 14.61 4.27
N THR A 204 50.99 13.83 3.69
CA THR A 204 50.76 13.80 2.23
C THR A 204 49.50 14.56 1.81
N LEU A 205 48.58 14.85 2.73
CA LEU A 205 47.31 15.56 2.45
C LEU A 205 47.22 16.95 3.09
N GLY A 206 48.34 17.50 3.55
CA GLY A 206 48.42 18.87 4.05
C GLY A 206 48.43 19.90 2.92
N ARG A 207 47.28 20.54 2.67
CA ARG A 207 47.09 21.99 2.43
C ARG A 207 45.71 22.29 1.83
N ALA A 208 44.76 22.69 2.69
CA ALA A 208 43.76 23.72 2.44
C ALA A 208 42.95 23.92 3.74
N ASP A 209 43.38 24.87 4.55
CA ASP A 209 42.63 25.37 5.71
C ASP A 209 41.38 26.10 5.22
N THR A 210 40.18 25.60 5.57
CA THR A 210 38.95 26.38 5.85
C THR A 210 37.80 25.40 6.13
N ALA A 211 37.72 24.91 7.37
CA ALA A 211 36.51 24.30 7.91
C ALA A 211 36.04 25.16 9.11
N PRO A 212 34.87 25.81 9.06
CA PRO A 212 34.34 26.53 10.22
C PRO A 212 33.89 25.55 11.30
N SER A 213 34.21 25.89 12.55
CA SER A 213 34.01 25.08 13.74
C SER A 213 32.54 24.76 14.02
N LEU A 214 32.27 23.49 14.33
CA LEU A 214 31.05 22.98 14.95
C LEU A 214 30.89 23.56 16.36
N ALA A 215 29.98 24.51 16.52
CA ALA A 215 29.41 24.91 17.81
C ALA A 215 27.91 25.16 17.62
N TRP A 216 27.10 24.10 17.68
CA TRP A 216 25.64 24.20 17.54
C TRP A 216 24.95 23.63 18.77
N THR A 217 24.52 24.51 19.66
CA THR A 217 23.33 24.36 20.54
C THR A 217 23.19 25.62 21.41
N ARG A 218 21.97 26.20 21.46
CA ARG A 218 21.51 27.40 22.21
C ARG A 218 21.29 28.72 21.44
N ALA A 219 20.59 28.71 20.30
CA ALA A 219 20.04 29.94 19.73
C ALA A 219 18.65 30.27 20.33
N ARG A 220 18.45 31.53 20.76
CA ARG A 220 17.17 32.05 21.30
C ARG A 220 16.13 32.31 20.18
N PRO A 221 14.83 32.39 20.48
CA PRO A 221 13.80 32.78 19.51
C PRO A 221 14.12 34.12 18.82
N GLY A 222 13.89 34.22 17.51
CA GLY A 222 14.09 35.46 16.72
C GLY A 222 15.44 35.62 16.01
N THR A 223 16.40 34.71 16.16
CA THR A 223 17.69 34.84 15.47
C THR A 223 17.66 34.39 13.99
N PRO A 224 18.53 34.94 13.13
CA PRO A 224 18.67 34.53 11.72
C PRO A 224 18.94 33.02 11.53
N GLU A 225 19.69 32.38 12.43
CA GLU A 225 19.99 30.94 12.30
C GLU A 225 18.77 30.05 12.54
N ARG A 226 17.89 30.42 13.47
CA ARG A 226 16.63 29.70 13.72
C ARG A 226 15.60 29.92 12.61
N ARG A 227 15.63 31.11 11.97
CA ARG A 227 14.85 31.42 10.75
C ARG A 227 15.29 30.56 9.57
N ARG A 228 16.59 30.45 9.31
CA ARG A 228 17.14 29.61 8.25
C ARG A 228 16.76 28.13 8.43
N HIS A 229 16.85 27.61 9.67
CA HIS A 229 16.41 26.24 9.99
C HIS A 229 14.90 26.01 9.77
N THR A 230 14.06 27.02 10.04
CA THR A 230 12.61 26.94 9.83
C THR A 230 12.25 26.99 8.35
N TYR A 231 12.90 27.85 7.56
CA TYR A 231 12.69 27.93 6.11
C TYR A 231 13.20 26.71 5.36
N ASP A 232 14.32 26.11 5.81
CA ASP A 232 14.85 24.88 5.23
C ASP A 232 13.97 23.66 5.54
N ARG A 233 13.35 23.63 6.73
CA ARG A 233 12.35 22.60 7.08
C ARG A 233 11.03 22.75 6.31
N LEU A 234 10.74 23.96 5.79
CA LEU A 234 9.51 24.28 5.05
C LEU A 234 9.68 24.28 3.52
N GLY A 235 10.88 23.99 3.01
CA GLY A 235 11.12 23.80 1.57
C GLY A 235 10.92 25.05 0.68
N LEU A 236 10.97 26.26 1.24
CA LEU A 236 10.71 27.49 0.49
C LEU A 236 11.81 27.79 -0.54
N GLU A 237 11.44 28.19 -1.77
CA GLU A 237 12.36 28.70 -2.79
C GLU A 237 13.03 30.04 -2.38
N GLN A 238 14.13 30.41 -3.04
CA GLN A 238 14.99 31.53 -2.63
C GLN A 238 14.34 32.92 -2.76
N ARG A 239 13.52 33.15 -3.80
CA ARG A 239 12.83 34.44 -4.04
C ARG A 239 11.74 34.78 -3.02
N PRO A 240 10.86 33.84 -2.60
CA PRO A 240 9.92 34.06 -1.49
C PRO A 240 10.61 34.38 -0.16
N ARG A 241 11.80 33.81 0.10
CA ARG A 241 12.60 34.10 1.30
C ARG A 241 13.05 35.56 1.31
N GLU A 242 13.52 36.07 0.17
CA GLU A 242 13.97 37.45 0.01
C GLU A 242 12.81 38.45 0.14
N ALA A 243 11.63 38.15 -0.43
CA ALA A 243 10.43 39.00 -0.31
C ALA A 243 9.88 39.07 1.13
N LEU A 244 10.01 38.01 1.92
CA LEU A 244 9.65 37.98 3.35
C LEU A 244 10.68 38.71 4.22
N ASP A 245 11.97 38.68 3.84
CA ASP A 245 13.06 39.34 4.55
C ASP A 245 13.15 40.85 4.24
N GLU A 246 12.71 41.32 3.07
CA GLU A 246 12.71 42.76 2.68
C GLU A 246 11.67 43.61 3.43
N LEU A 247 10.67 43.00 4.07
CA LEU A 247 9.52 43.71 4.68
C LEU A 247 9.72 44.18 6.13
N VAL A 248 10.93 44.14 6.71
CA VAL A 248 11.12 44.40 8.16
C VAL A 248 12.45 45.08 8.54
N PRO A 249 12.41 46.25 9.23
CA PRO A 249 13.31 46.60 10.32
C PRO A 249 12.71 46.22 11.69
N LEU A 250 13.58 45.88 12.65
CA LEU A 250 13.32 45.27 13.98
C LEU A 250 12.22 45.94 14.85
N PRO A 251 11.42 45.18 15.64
CA PRO A 251 10.42 45.76 16.55
C PRO A 251 11.00 46.25 17.88
N ARG A 252 10.33 47.27 18.45
CA ARG A 252 10.39 47.63 19.88
C ARG A 252 9.36 46.81 20.64
N THR A 253 9.78 46.20 21.74
CA THR A 253 8.93 45.50 22.71
C THR A 253 8.21 46.49 23.62
N VAL A 254 6.88 46.57 23.54
CA VAL A 254 6.03 47.06 24.64
C VAL A 254 5.00 45.97 24.91
N SER A 255 5.01 45.41 26.11
CA SER A 255 4.00 44.46 26.57
C SER A 255 3.03 45.18 27.50
N GLU A 256 1.85 45.52 27.01
CA GLU A 256 0.71 45.84 27.88
C GLU A 256 -0.13 44.56 28.09
N PRO A 257 -0.56 44.25 29.32
CA PRO A 257 -1.42 43.11 29.59
C PRO A 257 -2.80 43.33 28.96
N THR A 258 -3.23 42.37 28.14
CA THR A 258 -4.56 42.37 27.50
C THR A 258 -5.63 42.01 28.54
N ASP A 259 -6.70 42.79 28.64
CA ASP A 259 -7.82 42.50 29.54
C ASP A 259 -8.83 41.50 28.93
N GLU A 260 -9.66 40.87 29.76
CA GLU A 260 -10.66 39.87 29.32
C GLU A 260 -11.73 40.48 28.39
N ALA A 261 -11.99 41.79 28.51
CA ALA A 261 -12.92 42.52 27.66
C ALA A 261 -12.40 42.62 26.22
N THR A 262 -11.09 42.85 26.04
CA THR A 262 -10.43 42.87 24.74
C THR A 262 -10.50 41.50 24.06
N VAL A 263 -10.28 40.39 24.80
CA VAL A 263 -10.41 39.02 24.24
C VAL A 263 -11.82 38.76 23.72
N LYS A 264 -12.86 39.09 24.49
CA LYS A 264 -14.27 38.94 24.07
C LYS A 264 -14.61 39.77 22.84
N LEU A 265 -14.05 40.98 22.72
CA LEU A 265 -14.24 41.84 21.56
C LEU A 265 -13.69 41.17 20.29
N TYR A 266 -12.49 40.58 20.35
CA TYR A 266 -11.91 39.84 19.23
C TYR A 266 -12.69 38.57 18.89
N GLU A 267 -13.18 37.82 19.87
CA GLU A 267 -14.03 36.63 19.62
C GLU A 267 -15.33 36.99 18.87
N GLN A 268 -15.97 38.11 19.24
CA GLN A 268 -17.15 38.62 18.54
C GLN A 268 -16.81 39.06 17.10
N ALA A 269 -15.66 39.72 16.91
CA ALA A 269 -15.19 40.12 15.58
C ALA A 269 -14.90 38.91 14.67
N ILE A 270 -14.30 37.85 15.22
CA ILE A 270 -14.08 36.57 14.51
C ILE A 270 -15.42 35.99 14.03
N GLY A 271 -16.45 36.01 14.88
CA GLY A 271 -17.80 35.55 14.50
C GLY A 271 -18.39 36.29 13.31
N ILE A 272 -18.22 37.61 13.25
CA ILE A 272 -18.65 38.41 12.09
C ILE A 272 -17.82 38.04 10.85
N LEU A 273 -16.49 38.05 10.96
CA LEU A 273 -15.58 37.75 9.86
C LEU A 273 -15.81 36.35 9.26
N ALA A 274 -16.14 35.36 10.09
CA ALA A 274 -16.49 34.02 9.64
C ALA A 274 -17.68 34.01 8.67
N SER A 275 -18.67 34.88 8.89
CA SER A 275 -19.86 35.00 8.04
C SER A 275 -19.68 35.94 6.84
N THR A 276 -18.86 36.98 6.98
CA THR A 276 -18.74 38.06 5.98
C THR A 276 -17.48 37.99 5.11
N GLY A 277 -16.58 37.03 5.36
CA GLY A 277 -15.26 36.94 4.76
C GLY A 277 -14.24 37.96 5.32
N PRO A 278 -12.96 37.89 4.89
CA PRO A 278 -11.92 38.79 5.37
C PRO A 278 -12.19 40.22 4.90
N ARG A 279 -12.16 41.15 5.86
CA ARG A 279 -12.39 42.60 5.70
C ARG A 279 -11.55 43.35 6.74
N PRO A 280 -11.34 44.68 6.59
CA PRO A 280 -10.46 45.42 7.49
C PRO A 280 -10.83 45.20 8.96
N LEU A 281 -9.91 44.58 9.73
CA LEU A 281 -10.16 44.17 11.11
C LEU A 281 -10.52 45.36 12.01
N ALA A 282 -9.92 46.51 11.75
CA ALA A 282 -10.21 47.75 12.47
C ALA A 282 -11.68 48.20 12.32
N GLU A 283 -12.28 48.04 11.13
CA GLU A 283 -13.68 48.40 10.90
C GLU A 283 -14.63 47.44 11.63
N VAL A 284 -14.33 46.13 11.60
CA VAL A 284 -15.14 45.12 12.30
C VAL A 284 -15.06 45.33 13.82
N LEU A 285 -13.87 45.60 14.36
CA LEU A 285 -13.71 45.88 15.78
C LEU A 285 -14.44 47.16 16.20
N ALA A 286 -14.38 48.22 15.40
CA ALA A 286 -15.11 49.46 15.65
C ALA A 286 -16.63 49.22 15.68
N PHE A 287 -17.15 48.40 14.75
CA PHE A 287 -18.55 48.02 14.71
C PHE A 287 -18.98 47.20 15.93
N VAL A 288 -18.18 46.21 16.35
CA VAL A 288 -18.47 45.39 17.54
C VAL A 288 -18.38 46.20 18.84
N ALA A 289 -17.48 47.18 18.89
CA ALA A 289 -17.32 48.08 20.03
C ALA A 289 -18.47 49.11 20.14
N GLU A 290 -19.24 49.31 19.07
CA GLU A 290 -20.35 50.28 19.02
C GLU A 290 -21.46 49.87 20.01
N GLY A 291 -21.61 50.63 21.10
CA GLY A 291 -22.59 50.36 22.16
C GLY A 291 -22.03 49.69 23.42
N GLN A 292 -20.72 49.42 23.50
CA GLN A 292 -20.10 48.94 24.75
C GLN A 292 -19.78 50.10 25.72
N PRO A 293 -20.00 49.94 27.03
CA PRO A 293 -19.82 51.01 28.03
C PRO A 293 -18.36 51.43 28.25
N THR A 294 -17.41 50.57 27.87
CA THR A 294 -15.96 50.83 27.90
C THR A 294 -15.37 50.31 26.60
N ILE A 295 -14.65 51.16 25.87
CA ILE A 295 -13.96 50.80 24.63
C ILE A 295 -12.58 50.23 25.01
N PRO A 296 -12.31 48.92 24.85
CA PRO A 296 -11.01 48.34 25.17
C PRO A 296 -9.93 48.84 24.19
N VAL A 297 -8.64 48.67 24.53
CA VAL A 297 -7.55 48.91 23.57
C VAL A 297 -7.50 47.75 22.58
N PHE A 298 -7.90 47.98 21.33
CA PHE A 298 -7.99 46.95 20.27
C PHE A 298 -6.94 47.12 19.16
N GLU A 299 -5.82 47.77 19.48
CA GLU A 299 -4.68 47.88 18.56
C GLU A 299 -4.07 46.51 18.25
N GLN A 300 -3.64 46.29 17.00
CA GLN A 300 -3.19 44.97 16.55
C GLN A 300 -1.94 44.48 17.29
N HIS A 301 -1.07 45.40 17.73
CA HIS A 301 0.13 45.06 18.49
C HIS A 301 -0.20 44.46 19.87
N VAL A 302 -1.31 44.86 20.51
CA VAL A 302 -1.81 44.30 21.78
C VAL A 302 -2.28 42.86 21.57
N MET A 303 -3.05 42.61 20.50
CA MET A 303 -3.46 41.27 20.11
C MET A 303 -2.25 40.37 19.78
N CYS A 304 -1.28 40.88 19.02
CA CYS A 304 -0.07 40.12 18.69
C CYS A 304 0.75 39.76 19.94
N SER A 305 0.87 40.68 20.89
CA SER A 305 1.52 40.40 22.19
C SER A 305 0.75 39.33 22.96
N HIS A 306 -0.59 39.38 22.99
CA HIS A 306 -1.41 38.37 23.64
C HIS A 306 -1.18 36.97 23.06
N LEU A 307 -1.29 36.84 21.73
CA LEU A 307 -1.17 35.56 21.02
C LEU A 307 0.21 34.92 21.18
N THR A 308 1.25 35.73 21.31
CA THR A 308 2.64 35.25 21.47
C THR A 308 3.00 34.94 22.92
N THR A 309 2.38 35.62 23.90
CA THR A 309 2.69 35.44 25.33
C THR A 309 1.83 34.37 26.00
N ALA A 310 0.60 34.14 25.53
CA ALA A 310 -0.32 33.13 26.05
C ALA A 310 0.08 31.67 25.74
N GLY A 311 1.16 31.44 24.99
CA GLY A 311 1.57 30.12 24.54
C GLY A 311 0.65 29.54 23.45
N ARG A 312 0.92 28.31 23.00
CA ARG A 312 0.19 27.65 21.90
C ARG A 312 -1.29 27.32 22.22
N ALA A 313 -1.74 27.47 23.45
CA ALA A 313 -3.02 26.95 23.95
C ALA A 313 -3.93 28.07 24.48
N SER A 314 -4.23 29.08 23.66
CA SER A 314 -5.25 30.09 23.97
C SER A 314 -6.45 29.93 23.04
N THR A 315 -7.68 30.04 23.57
CA THR A 315 -8.94 29.94 22.82
C THR A 315 -9.02 30.94 21.67
N LEU A 316 -8.43 32.12 21.87
CA LEU A 316 -8.36 33.17 20.86
C LEU A 316 -7.40 32.81 19.71
N THR A 317 -6.25 32.20 20.03
CA THR A 317 -5.31 31.70 19.01
C THR A 317 -5.95 30.61 18.16
N ASP A 318 -6.69 29.69 18.77
CA ASP A 318 -7.39 28.61 18.07
C ASP A 318 -8.51 29.17 17.17
N SER A 319 -9.29 30.14 17.66
CA SER A 319 -10.35 30.79 16.86
C SER A 319 -9.80 31.51 15.63
N TRP A 320 -8.65 32.20 15.75
CA TRP A 320 -7.98 32.81 14.60
C TRP A 320 -7.37 31.76 13.66
N ARG A 321 -6.81 30.67 14.21
CA ARG A 321 -6.29 29.54 13.43
C ARG A 321 -7.40 28.95 12.59
N ASP A 322 -8.58 28.74 13.15
CA ASP A 322 -9.73 28.18 12.45
C ASP A 322 -10.18 29.06 11.30
N LEU A 323 -10.37 30.35 11.57
CA LEU A 323 -10.86 31.32 10.59
C LEU A 323 -9.89 31.47 9.41
N ILE A 324 -8.60 31.68 9.68
CA ILE A 324 -7.58 31.89 8.63
C ILE A 324 -7.36 30.59 7.86
N THR A 325 -7.34 29.44 8.54
CA THR A 325 -7.22 28.15 7.86
C THR A 325 -8.41 27.90 6.94
N ALA A 326 -9.64 28.23 7.35
CA ALA A 326 -10.81 28.13 6.48
C ALA A 326 -10.68 28.99 5.22
N TRP A 327 -10.19 30.22 5.35
CA TRP A 327 -9.93 31.11 4.21
C TRP A 327 -8.81 30.63 3.30
N ASP A 328 -7.74 30.06 3.87
CA ASP A 328 -6.64 29.51 3.08
C ASP A 328 -7.07 28.31 2.24
N ASN A 329 -7.95 27.47 2.79
CA ASN A 329 -8.46 26.27 2.12
C ASN A 329 -9.58 26.57 1.12
N ALA A 330 -10.25 27.72 1.20
CA ALA A 330 -11.34 28.06 0.30
C ALA A 330 -10.90 27.97 -1.18
N MET A 331 -11.56 27.09 -1.94
CA MET A 331 -11.25 26.83 -3.35
C MET A 331 -11.58 28.04 -4.24
N HIS A 332 -12.75 28.64 -4.04
CA HIS A 332 -13.26 29.76 -4.86
C HIS A 332 -13.86 30.90 -4.01
N PRO A 333 -13.07 31.54 -3.14
CA PRO A 333 -13.56 32.67 -2.36
C PRO A 333 -13.86 33.88 -3.25
N TRP A 334 -14.95 34.59 -2.97
CA TRP A 334 -15.32 35.81 -3.71
C TRP A 334 -14.35 36.98 -3.50
N TRP A 335 -13.49 36.92 -2.47
CA TRP A 335 -12.60 38.00 -2.04
C TRP A 335 -11.18 37.93 -2.63
N THR A 336 -10.84 36.89 -3.41
CA THR A 336 -9.50 36.75 -4.00
C THR A 336 -9.46 35.70 -5.13
N GLU A 337 -8.58 35.91 -6.11
CA GLU A 337 -8.33 34.97 -7.21
C GLU A 337 -7.10 34.07 -6.99
N THR A 338 -6.38 34.24 -5.88
CA THR A 338 -5.17 33.43 -5.62
C THR A 338 -5.51 31.94 -5.50
N LEU A 339 -4.53 31.07 -5.73
CA LEU A 339 -4.74 29.62 -5.53
C LEU A 339 -4.84 29.30 -4.03
N PRO A 340 -5.73 28.37 -3.62
CA PRO A 340 -5.84 27.92 -2.22
C PRO A 340 -4.50 27.37 -1.71
N ARG A 341 -4.27 27.45 -0.40
CA ARG A 341 -3.08 26.87 0.27
C ARG A 341 -1.73 27.40 -0.19
N THR A 342 -1.70 28.59 -0.78
CA THR A 342 -0.46 29.25 -1.20
C THR A 342 -0.08 30.38 -0.24
N ALA A 343 1.20 30.74 -0.23
CA ALA A 343 1.65 31.96 0.43
C ALA A 343 0.89 33.20 -0.10
N GLY A 344 0.59 33.23 -1.40
CA GLY A 344 -0.23 34.29 -2.03
C GLY A 344 -1.62 34.39 -1.43
N ARG A 345 -2.30 33.27 -1.16
CA ARG A 345 -3.61 33.24 -0.49
C ARG A 345 -3.54 33.82 0.92
N ARG A 346 -2.52 33.44 1.69
CA ARG A 346 -2.33 33.98 3.04
C ARG A 346 -2.08 35.49 3.02
N ILE A 347 -1.27 35.95 2.05
CA ILE A 347 -1.01 37.38 1.84
C ILE A 347 -2.31 38.13 1.53
N ALA A 348 -3.12 37.62 0.59
CA ALA A 348 -4.40 38.23 0.25
C ALA A 348 -5.35 38.32 1.46
N ALA A 349 -5.38 37.29 2.32
CA ALA A 349 -6.17 37.32 3.56
C ALA A 349 -5.66 38.38 4.54
N TYR A 350 -4.33 38.49 4.74
CA TYR A 350 -3.73 39.52 5.60
C TYR A 350 -3.94 40.93 5.07
N GLU A 351 -3.89 41.13 3.75
CA GLU A 351 -4.17 42.40 3.11
C GLU A 351 -5.63 42.80 3.27
N ALA A 352 -6.56 41.86 3.03
CA ALA A 352 -8.00 42.08 3.22
C ALA A 352 -8.35 42.40 4.69
N LEU A 353 -7.67 41.77 5.65
CA LEU A 353 -7.78 42.08 7.08
C LEU A 353 -7.13 43.42 7.47
N GLY A 354 -6.28 44.00 6.63
CA GLY A 354 -5.51 45.20 6.98
C GLY A 354 -4.51 44.95 8.12
N LEU A 355 -3.89 43.75 8.19
CA LEU A 355 -2.96 43.43 9.27
C LEU A 355 -1.63 44.19 9.17
N GLU A 356 -1.10 44.64 10.29
CA GLU A 356 0.23 45.25 10.44
C GLU A 356 1.36 44.21 10.34
N PRO A 357 2.58 44.59 9.93
CA PRO A 357 3.68 43.65 9.70
C PRO A 357 4.02 42.74 10.89
N ASP A 358 4.04 43.28 12.11
CA ASP A 358 4.35 42.47 13.31
C ASP A 358 3.22 41.48 13.64
N THR A 359 1.96 41.89 13.45
CA THR A 359 0.79 41.01 13.61
C THR A 359 0.78 39.88 12.57
N ARG A 360 1.11 40.18 11.31
CA ARG A 360 1.29 39.17 10.26
C ARG A 360 2.34 38.15 10.64
N ARG A 361 3.45 38.60 11.26
CA ARG A 361 4.51 37.72 11.75
C ARG A 361 4.00 36.80 12.85
N GLY A 362 3.36 37.37 13.88
CA GLY A 362 2.78 36.59 14.98
C GLY A 362 1.80 35.53 14.47
N PHE A 363 0.90 35.91 13.55
CA PHE A 363 -0.05 34.98 12.94
C PHE A 363 0.66 33.89 12.14
N THR A 364 1.67 34.23 11.34
CA THR A 364 2.40 33.24 10.52
C THR A 364 3.22 32.26 11.37
N GLU A 365 3.76 32.70 12.52
CA GLU A 365 4.49 31.84 13.45
C GLU A 365 3.55 30.90 14.24
N LEU A 366 2.33 31.34 14.54
CA LEU A 366 1.36 30.61 15.38
C LEU A 366 0.33 29.78 14.59
N ILE A 367 0.07 30.18 13.35
CA ILE A 367 -0.93 29.61 12.44
C ILE A 367 -0.17 29.16 11.18
N PRO A 368 0.25 27.88 11.13
CA PRO A 368 0.98 27.38 9.97
C PRO A 368 0.16 27.55 8.70
N ILE A 369 0.82 27.85 7.58
CA ILE A 369 0.17 27.80 6.26
C ILE A 369 0.04 26.32 5.91
N PRO A 370 -1.18 25.80 5.69
CA PRO A 370 -1.34 24.43 5.25
C PRO A 370 -0.90 24.36 3.78
N PHE A 371 0.40 24.20 3.51
CA PHE A 371 0.92 23.89 2.16
C PHE A 371 0.55 22.47 1.69
N ALA A 372 -0.43 21.83 2.33
CA ALA A 372 -0.83 20.47 1.99
C ALA A 372 -1.40 20.47 0.58
N ASP A 373 -0.75 19.73 -0.32
CA ASP A 373 -1.26 19.51 -1.67
C ASP A 373 -2.74 19.10 -1.58
N GLY A 374 -3.56 19.72 -2.42
CA GLY A 374 -4.96 19.33 -2.59
C GLY A 374 -5.08 17.86 -3.01
N PRO A 375 -6.30 17.29 -2.96
CA PRO A 375 -6.54 16.03 -3.64
C PRO A 375 -6.09 16.14 -5.11
N ILE A 376 -5.38 15.12 -5.61
CA ILE A 376 -5.05 15.03 -7.04
C ILE A 376 -6.31 14.57 -7.75
N ILE A 377 -6.74 15.30 -8.77
CA ILE A 377 -7.99 15.00 -9.45
C ILE A 377 -7.81 14.84 -10.95
N ILE A 378 -8.25 13.70 -11.45
CA ILE A 378 -8.35 13.38 -12.88
C ILE A 378 -9.84 13.29 -13.22
N GLY A 379 -10.31 14.10 -14.16
CA GLY A 379 -11.70 14.12 -14.61
C GLY A 379 -12.06 15.44 -15.28
N GLU A 380 -13.21 15.46 -15.98
CA GLU A 380 -13.66 16.67 -16.68
C GLU A 380 -13.84 17.87 -15.74
N ALA A 381 -13.80 19.07 -16.33
CA ALA A 381 -14.14 20.30 -15.63
C ALA A 381 -15.57 20.24 -15.11
N LEU A 382 -15.76 20.79 -13.90
CA LEU A 382 -17.03 20.78 -13.20
C LEU A 382 -18.14 21.38 -14.06
N ARG A 383 -19.29 20.69 -14.11
CA ARG A 383 -20.55 21.33 -14.51
C ARG A 383 -21.20 21.85 -13.24
N PRO A 384 -21.28 23.18 -13.03
CA PRO A 384 -21.98 23.73 -11.89
C PRO A 384 -23.43 23.22 -11.91
N TRP A 385 -23.88 22.68 -10.79
CA TRP A 385 -25.27 22.29 -10.64
C TRP A 385 -26.18 23.51 -10.80
N SER A 386 -27.38 23.33 -11.37
CA SER A 386 -28.25 24.47 -11.65
C SER A 386 -28.75 25.08 -10.34
N ALA A 387 -28.32 26.32 -10.07
CA ALA A 387 -28.18 26.89 -8.73
C ALA A 387 -29.42 27.25 -7.85
N PRO A 388 -30.71 27.23 -8.21
CA PRO A 388 -31.68 27.91 -7.32
C PRO A 388 -32.15 27.15 -6.06
N ALA A 389 -32.21 25.81 -6.05
CA ALA A 389 -32.96 25.11 -4.99
C ALA A 389 -32.16 24.80 -3.72
N TYR A 390 -30.91 24.31 -3.86
CA TYR A 390 -30.06 23.89 -2.73
C TYR A 390 -29.64 25.05 -1.81
N GLN A 391 -29.46 26.26 -2.38
CA GLN A 391 -29.01 27.44 -1.64
C GLN A 391 -30.02 27.92 -0.58
N SER A 392 -31.27 27.49 -0.65
CA SER A 392 -32.34 27.95 0.27
C SER A 392 -32.35 27.28 1.65
N ILE A 393 -31.77 26.08 1.79
CA ILE A 393 -31.76 25.29 3.05
C ILE A 393 -30.36 25.26 3.69
N GLY A 394 -29.30 25.40 2.89
CA GLY A 394 -27.92 25.29 3.38
C GLY A 394 -27.51 23.84 3.74
N PRO A 395 -26.22 23.56 3.91
CA PRO A 395 -25.74 22.24 4.33
C PRO A 395 -26.13 21.98 5.79
N TRP A 396 -26.70 20.81 6.09
CA TRP A 396 -27.12 20.44 7.45
C TRP A 396 -26.18 19.41 8.08
N TYR A 397 -25.93 18.30 7.37
CA TYR A 397 -25.20 17.18 7.92
C TYR A 397 -23.69 17.42 7.94
N TRP A 398 -23.10 18.02 6.89
CA TRP A 398 -21.66 18.25 6.86
C TRP A 398 -21.14 19.13 8.02
N PRO A 399 -21.75 20.28 8.37
CA PRO A 399 -21.32 21.08 9.52
C PRO A 399 -21.30 20.31 10.84
N ALA A 400 -22.27 19.41 11.06
CA ALA A 400 -22.29 18.54 12.24
C ALA A 400 -21.13 17.54 12.22
N CYS A 401 -20.84 16.91 11.07
CA CYS A 401 -19.69 16.03 10.89
C CYS A 401 -18.36 16.77 11.13
N ALA A 402 -18.17 17.94 10.54
CA ALA A 402 -16.95 18.73 10.66
C ALA A 402 -16.68 19.14 12.12
N ARG A 403 -17.73 19.60 12.83
CA ARG A 403 -17.65 19.91 14.26
C ARG A 403 -17.31 18.68 15.10
N TYR A 404 -17.88 17.52 14.78
CA TYR A 404 -17.54 16.28 15.46
C TYR A 404 -16.06 15.91 15.28
N LEU A 405 -15.53 16.01 14.06
CA LEU A 405 -14.11 15.73 13.80
C LEU A 405 -13.19 16.73 14.53
N GLY A 406 -13.50 18.02 14.50
CA GLY A 406 -12.68 19.06 15.14
C GLY A 406 -12.76 19.05 16.67
N VAL A 407 -13.96 19.03 17.23
CA VAL A 407 -14.19 19.19 18.68
C VAL A 407 -14.13 17.87 19.42
N PHE A 408 -14.83 16.84 18.91
CA PHE A 408 -14.96 15.57 19.63
C PHE A 408 -13.74 14.66 19.39
N LYS A 409 -13.30 14.52 18.14
CA LYS A 409 -12.09 13.75 17.81
C LYS A 409 -10.79 14.54 18.02
N ALA A 410 -10.88 15.84 18.32
CA ALA A 410 -9.74 16.73 18.48
C ALA A 410 -8.77 16.68 17.28
N TRP A 411 -9.31 16.51 16.06
CA TRP A 411 -8.48 16.49 14.86
C TRP A 411 -8.00 17.91 14.53
N PRO A 412 -6.75 18.07 14.05
CA PRO A 412 -6.27 19.36 13.60
C PRO A 412 -7.17 19.94 12.51
N VAL A 413 -7.37 21.24 12.55
CA VAL A 413 -8.30 21.96 11.66
C VAL A 413 -7.92 21.79 10.20
N GLU A 414 -6.62 21.74 9.92
CA GLU A 414 -6.07 21.49 8.59
C GLU A 414 -6.46 20.10 8.07
N THR A 415 -6.57 19.11 8.97
CA THR A 415 -7.02 17.75 8.62
C THR A 415 -8.52 17.73 8.30
N VAL A 416 -9.34 18.43 9.10
CA VAL A 416 -10.78 18.55 8.85
C VAL A 416 -11.05 19.28 7.54
N ALA A 417 -10.34 20.38 7.28
CA ALA A 417 -10.43 21.12 6.02
C ALA A 417 -9.96 20.28 4.81
N GLY A 418 -8.90 19.49 4.97
CA GLY A 418 -8.47 18.55 3.92
C GLY A 418 -9.52 17.48 3.58
N ILE A 419 -10.28 17.03 4.58
CA ILE A 419 -11.43 16.12 4.37
C ILE A 419 -12.57 16.86 3.68
N ASP A 420 -12.85 18.10 4.08
CA ASP A 420 -13.85 18.96 3.45
C ASP A 420 -13.61 19.07 1.95
N ASP A 421 -12.42 19.53 1.57
CA ASP A 421 -12.02 19.75 0.17
C ASP A 421 -12.05 18.46 -0.64
N ALA A 422 -11.56 17.36 -0.06
CA ALA A 422 -11.59 16.07 -0.73
C ALA A 422 -13.02 15.55 -0.91
N ALA A 423 -13.89 15.74 0.07
CA ALA A 423 -15.28 15.32 -0.02
C ALA A 423 -16.08 16.21 -0.98
N GLU A 424 -15.78 17.51 -1.02
CA GLU A 424 -16.32 18.47 -1.99
C GLU A 424 -15.91 18.09 -3.41
N ALA A 425 -14.63 17.78 -3.64
CA ALA A 425 -14.13 17.34 -4.94
C ALA A 425 -14.82 16.07 -5.48
N VAL A 426 -15.22 15.15 -4.59
CA VAL A 426 -16.04 13.98 -4.95
C VAL A 426 -17.48 14.41 -5.23
N ALA A 427 -18.09 15.19 -4.34
CA ALA A 427 -19.49 15.61 -4.45
C ALA A 427 -19.77 16.41 -5.73
N ASP A 428 -18.85 17.29 -6.13
CA ASP A 428 -18.97 18.13 -7.33
C ASP A 428 -18.88 17.33 -8.64
N ARG A 429 -18.41 16.08 -8.58
CA ARG A 429 -18.34 15.16 -9.74
C ARG A 429 -19.52 14.20 -9.82
N LEU A 430 -20.38 14.21 -8.81
CA LEU A 430 -21.65 13.50 -8.86
C LEU A 430 -22.61 14.26 -9.79
N ALA A 431 -23.49 13.53 -10.48
CA ALA A 431 -24.53 14.18 -11.29
C ALA A 431 -25.45 15.05 -10.41
N ASP A 432 -25.99 16.13 -10.98
CA ASP A 432 -27.01 16.93 -10.31
C ASP A 432 -28.27 16.05 -10.09
N PRO A 433 -28.69 15.81 -8.83
CA PRO A 433 -29.80 14.92 -8.55
C PRO A 433 -31.14 15.45 -9.08
N THR A 434 -31.23 16.74 -9.42
CA THR A 434 -32.43 17.40 -9.94
C THR A 434 -32.52 17.43 -11.47
N ASP A 435 -31.47 17.01 -12.17
CA ASP A 435 -31.41 17.02 -13.64
C ASP A 435 -32.51 16.11 -14.22
N PRO A 436 -33.37 16.60 -15.15
CA PRO A 436 -34.33 15.75 -15.86
C PRO A 436 -33.68 14.57 -16.59
N VAL A 437 -32.43 14.71 -17.04
CA VAL A 437 -31.66 13.65 -17.69
C VAL A 437 -30.91 12.84 -16.64
N ALA A 438 -31.19 11.54 -16.58
CA ALA A 438 -30.46 10.64 -15.70
C ALA A 438 -29.04 10.38 -16.23
N TYR A 439 -28.04 10.54 -15.36
CA TYR A 439 -26.65 10.20 -15.64
C TYR A 439 -26.08 9.37 -14.48
N GLN A 440 -25.21 8.40 -14.80
CA GLN A 440 -24.53 7.57 -13.81
C GLN A 440 -23.04 7.86 -13.84
N THR A 441 -22.51 8.47 -12.80
CA THR A 441 -21.06 8.64 -12.65
C THR A 441 -20.42 7.39 -12.04
N LYS A 442 -19.26 6.97 -12.55
CA LYS A 442 -18.37 5.93 -11.98
C LYS A 442 -17.01 6.55 -11.68
N GLY A 443 -16.72 6.74 -10.40
CA GLY A 443 -15.47 7.33 -9.92
C GLY A 443 -14.70 6.45 -8.94
N LEU A 444 -13.42 6.76 -8.75
CA LEU A 444 -12.52 6.09 -7.81
C LEU A 444 -11.86 7.11 -6.88
N VAL A 445 -11.90 6.85 -5.58
CA VAL A 445 -11.20 7.60 -4.53
C VAL A 445 -10.11 6.71 -3.93
N VAL A 446 -8.87 7.18 -4.03
CA VAL A 446 -7.66 6.47 -3.61
C VAL A 446 -7.09 7.15 -2.36
N GLY A 447 -7.23 6.49 -1.21
CA GLY A 447 -6.61 6.93 0.04
C GLY A 447 -5.37 6.12 0.40
N TYR A 448 -4.75 6.41 1.54
CA TYR A 448 -3.70 5.55 2.09
C TYR A 448 -4.31 4.42 2.94
N VAL A 449 -3.56 3.35 3.19
CA VAL A 449 -3.99 2.25 4.09
C VAL A 449 -4.21 2.82 5.50
N GLN A 450 -5.33 2.53 6.17
CA GLN A 450 -5.61 3.03 7.53
C GLN A 450 -5.52 4.56 7.76
N SER A 451 -5.75 5.36 6.72
CA SER A 451 -5.64 6.84 6.76
C SER A 451 -6.90 7.60 7.18
N GLY A 452 -7.96 6.91 7.62
CA GLY A 452 -9.24 7.58 7.95
C GLY A 452 -10.21 7.76 6.77
N LYS A 453 -10.09 6.94 5.71
CA LYS A 453 -11.02 6.94 4.55
C LYS A 453 -12.50 6.94 4.94
N THR A 454 -12.88 6.28 6.04
CA THR A 454 -14.26 6.24 6.53
C THR A 454 -14.83 7.62 6.85
N SER A 455 -14.04 8.52 7.44
CA SER A 455 -14.50 9.88 7.71
C SER A 455 -14.66 10.71 6.43
N ASN A 456 -13.83 10.46 5.40
CA ASN A 456 -14.07 11.04 4.08
C ASN A 456 -15.33 10.46 3.41
N MET A 457 -15.61 9.15 3.54
CA MET A 457 -16.87 8.56 3.07
C MET A 457 -18.09 9.18 3.77
N ALA A 458 -18.02 9.36 5.10
CA ALA A 458 -19.08 10.03 5.86
C ALA A 458 -19.28 11.47 5.40
N ALA A 459 -18.19 12.21 5.17
CA ALA A 459 -18.21 13.58 4.63
C ALA A 459 -18.86 13.65 3.24
N VAL A 460 -18.50 12.73 2.33
CA VAL A 460 -19.11 12.64 0.99
C VAL A 460 -20.60 12.31 1.08
N ILE A 461 -20.98 11.37 1.95
CA ILE A 461 -22.39 11.03 2.15
C ILE A 461 -23.14 12.24 2.69
N ALA A 462 -22.63 12.93 3.72
CA ALA A 462 -23.22 14.14 4.29
C ALA A 462 -23.46 15.21 3.21
N LYS A 463 -22.41 15.51 2.45
CA LYS A 463 -22.42 16.46 1.35
C LYS A 463 -23.39 16.07 0.24
N ALA A 464 -23.50 14.79 -0.10
CA ALA A 464 -24.41 14.29 -1.12
C ALA A 464 -25.88 14.34 -0.66
N ILE A 465 -26.17 13.96 0.58
CA ILE A 465 -27.57 13.98 1.07
C ILE A 465 -28.08 15.41 1.24
N ASP A 466 -27.24 16.34 1.71
CA ASP A 466 -27.53 17.78 1.75
C ASP A 466 -27.89 18.28 0.33
N ARG A 467 -27.18 17.77 -0.67
CA ARG A 467 -27.33 18.06 -2.10
C ARG A 467 -28.54 17.41 -2.80
N GLY A 468 -29.28 16.51 -2.14
CA GLY A 468 -30.49 15.91 -2.72
C GLY A 468 -30.40 14.39 -3.00
N TYR A 469 -29.31 13.72 -2.64
CA TYR A 469 -29.28 12.26 -2.70
C TYR A 469 -30.19 11.66 -1.61
N ARG A 470 -31.07 10.70 -1.98
CA ARG A 470 -32.10 10.17 -1.06
C ARG A 470 -31.96 8.68 -0.76
N LEU A 471 -31.22 7.94 -1.56
CA LEU A 471 -30.83 6.58 -1.24
C LEU A 471 -29.30 6.49 -1.17
N VAL A 472 -28.78 5.98 -0.06
CA VAL A 472 -27.35 5.74 0.14
C VAL A 472 -27.15 4.26 0.42
N ILE A 473 -26.35 3.61 -0.42
CA ILE A 473 -25.95 2.21 -0.28
C ILE A 473 -24.45 2.18 -0.06
N LEU A 474 -24.00 1.91 1.17
CA LEU A 474 -22.60 1.68 1.45
C LEU A 474 -22.32 0.17 1.41
N LEU A 475 -21.49 -0.25 0.46
CA LEU A 475 -20.99 -1.62 0.35
C LEU A 475 -19.73 -1.76 1.19
N SER A 476 -19.80 -2.49 2.29
CA SER A 476 -18.66 -2.73 3.19
C SER A 476 -17.92 -4.03 2.85
N GLY A 477 -16.91 -4.39 3.65
CA GLY A 477 -16.22 -5.68 3.56
C GLY A 477 -17.16 -6.90 3.63
N SER A 478 -16.66 -8.08 3.30
CA SER A 478 -17.47 -9.32 3.22
C SER A 478 -17.86 -9.95 4.56
N TYR A 479 -17.32 -9.45 5.67
CA TYR A 479 -17.53 -9.99 7.03
C TYR A 479 -18.44 -9.06 7.85
N ASP A 480 -19.21 -9.65 8.76
CA ASP A 480 -20.14 -8.90 9.59
C ASP A 480 -19.39 -7.88 10.45
N ILE A 481 -18.31 -8.25 11.13
CA ILE A 481 -17.52 -7.32 11.96
C ILE A 481 -17.08 -6.04 11.23
N LEU A 482 -16.66 -6.15 9.97
CA LEU A 482 -16.23 -4.99 9.18
C LEU A 482 -17.43 -4.10 8.87
N ARG A 483 -18.57 -4.71 8.55
CA ARG A 483 -19.83 -4.00 8.32
C ARG A 483 -20.32 -3.32 9.60
N GLU A 484 -20.25 -3.98 10.76
CA GLU A 484 -20.62 -3.40 12.06
C GLU A 484 -19.74 -2.20 12.42
N GLN A 485 -18.42 -2.31 12.21
CA GLN A 485 -17.47 -1.20 12.41
C GLN A 485 -17.80 -0.01 11.50
N THR A 486 -18.06 -0.26 10.22
CA THR A 486 -18.43 0.81 9.28
C THR A 486 -19.79 1.44 9.62
N GLN A 487 -20.78 0.64 10.02
CA GLN A 487 -22.09 1.13 10.48
C GLN A 487 -21.94 1.99 11.74
N ARG A 488 -21.20 1.51 12.74
CA ARG A 488 -20.93 2.25 13.99
C ARG A 488 -20.28 3.60 13.70
N ARG A 489 -19.25 3.63 12.86
CA ARG A 489 -18.56 4.88 12.49
C ARG A 489 -19.51 5.87 11.80
N LEU A 490 -20.29 5.41 10.81
CA LEU A 490 -21.29 6.27 10.17
C LEU A 490 -22.37 6.75 11.14
N ASP A 491 -22.81 5.90 12.06
CA ASP A 491 -23.84 6.25 13.03
C ASP A 491 -23.35 7.32 14.01
N MET A 492 -22.07 7.24 14.42
CA MET A 492 -21.42 8.25 15.26
C MET A 492 -21.13 9.56 14.51
N GLU A 493 -20.57 9.47 13.30
CA GLU A 493 -20.02 10.61 12.54
C GLU A 493 -21.05 11.32 11.65
N LEU A 494 -22.21 10.71 11.38
CA LEU A 494 -23.21 11.26 10.45
C LEU A 494 -24.66 11.12 10.96
N VAL A 495 -25.11 9.91 11.29
CA VAL A 495 -26.54 9.65 11.57
C VAL A 495 -26.96 10.40 12.84
N GLY A 496 -26.21 10.21 13.93
CA GLY A 496 -26.47 10.85 15.21
C GLY A 496 -27.63 10.23 15.99
N ARG A 497 -27.74 10.61 17.27
CA ARG A 497 -28.63 9.97 18.26
C ARG A 497 -30.11 10.05 17.87
N GLU A 498 -30.57 11.19 17.39
CA GLU A 498 -31.99 11.47 17.16
C GLU A 498 -32.54 10.68 15.96
N ASN A 499 -31.73 10.52 14.90
CA ASN A 499 -32.05 9.65 13.76
C ASN A 499 -31.97 8.16 14.11
N ILE A 500 -31.13 7.77 15.08
CA ILE A 500 -31.05 6.39 15.58
C ILE A 500 -32.29 6.03 16.38
N LEU A 501 -32.72 6.91 17.30
CA LEU A 501 -33.83 6.67 18.23
C LEU A 501 -35.21 6.84 17.57
N ARG A 502 -35.36 7.81 16.65
CA ARG A 502 -36.65 8.12 15.98
C ARG A 502 -37.83 8.27 16.96
N ASP A 503 -37.62 8.99 18.05
CA ASP A 503 -38.56 9.18 19.19
C ASP A 503 -38.78 7.96 20.10
N GLY A 504 -38.04 6.87 19.89
CA GLY A 504 -37.99 5.75 20.83
C GLY A 504 -37.18 6.11 22.09
N PRO A 505 -37.42 5.40 23.22
CA PRO A 505 -36.61 5.52 24.41
C PRO A 505 -35.16 5.13 24.15
N GLU A 506 -34.21 5.68 24.91
CA GLU A 506 -32.77 5.35 24.74
C GLU A 506 -32.47 3.86 24.91
N GLU A 507 -33.28 3.17 25.71
CA GLU A 507 -33.21 1.72 25.96
C GLU A 507 -33.42 0.88 24.68
N ASP A 508 -34.12 1.43 23.68
CA ASP A 508 -34.35 0.78 22.39
C ASP A 508 -33.16 0.92 21.42
N SER A 509 -32.15 1.72 21.78
CA SER A 509 -30.95 1.91 20.95
C SER A 509 -30.14 0.62 20.81
N ASP A 510 -29.73 0.31 19.58
CA ASP A 510 -28.79 -0.78 19.29
C ASP A 510 -27.34 -0.50 19.75
N TYR A 511 -27.13 0.64 20.42
CA TYR A 511 -25.89 1.08 21.04
C TYR A 511 -25.96 1.23 22.56
N VAL A 512 -27.03 0.77 23.23
CA VAL A 512 -27.15 0.89 24.71
C VAL A 512 -25.96 0.29 25.47
N ASP A 513 -25.32 -0.73 24.90
CA ASP A 513 -24.14 -1.41 25.42
C ASP A 513 -22.80 -0.77 25.00
N ASP A 514 -22.83 0.26 24.16
CA ASP A 514 -21.65 0.93 23.63
C ASP A 514 -21.18 2.04 24.60
N PRO A 515 -19.93 1.99 25.11
CA PRO A 515 -19.44 3.04 25.99
C PRO A 515 -19.48 4.44 25.36
N ALA A 516 -19.27 4.52 24.05
CA ALA A 516 -19.30 5.78 23.32
C ALA A 516 -20.72 6.38 23.30
N TRP A 517 -21.75 5.54 23.25
CA TRP A 517 -23.13 5.99 23.36
C TRP A 517 -23.43 6.57 24.74
N GLN A 518 -22.97 5.88 25.79
CA GLN A 518 -23.16 6.28 27.18
C GLN A 518 -22.40 7.56 27.53
N GLN A 519 -21.24 7.78 26.91
CA GLN A 519 -20.40 8.96 27.09
C GLN A 519 -20.82 10.15 26.22
N GLY A 520 -21.88 10.02 25.42
CA GLY A 520 -22.35 11.10 24.55
C GLY A 520 -21.43 11.36 23.35
N GLU A 521 -20.66 10.37 22.91
CA GLU A 521 -19.71 10.48 21.80
C GLU A 521 -20.34 10.33 20.41
N PHE A 522 -21.67 10.27 20.31
CA PHE A 522 -22.39 10.28 19.04
C PHE A 522 -22.81 11.72 18.74
N ILE A 523 -22.84 12.11 17.47
CA ILE A 523 -23.42 13.41 17.09
C ILE A 523 -24.85 13.51 17.66
N SER A 524 -25.13 14.67 18.26
CA SER A 524 -26.48 15.07 18.65
C SER A 524 -26.90 16.27 17.82
N HIS A 525 -28.09 16.18 17.23
CA HIS A 525 -28.75 17.24 16.48
C HIS A 525 -29.67 18.11 17.37
N GLY A 526 -29.88 17.73 18.64
CA GLY A 526 -30.72 18.44 19.61
C GLY A 526 -32.21 18.07 19.56
N ASP A 527 -32.75 17.82 18.36
CA ASP A 527 -34.05 17.19 18.10
C ASP A 527 -33.97 16.47 16.74
N ARG A 528 -35.02 15.77 16.32
CA ARG A 528 -35.11 15.17 14.99
C ARG A 528 -34.88 16.24 13.91
N PRO A 529 -33.96 16.03 12.96
CA PRO A 529 -33.65 17.01 11.91
C PRO A 529 -34.89 17.54 11.17
N SER A 530 -35.89 16.69 10.90
CA SER A 530 -37.17 17.09 10.29
C SER A 530 -37.97 18.13 11.10
N ARG A 531 -37.87 18.13 12.44
CA ARG A 531 -38.51 19.14 13.30
C ARG A 531 -37.75 20.46 13.34
N LEU A 532 -36.46 20.42 12.98
CA LEU A 532 -35.56 21.56 12.93
C LEU A 532 -35.49 22.20 11.53
N GLY A 533 -36.38 21.78 10.61
CA GLY A 533 -36.44 22.31 9.24
C GLY A 533 -35.52 21.61 8.24
N ALA A 534 -34.88 20.51 8.62
CA ALA A 534 -34.08 19.65 7.75
C ALA A 534 -34.83 18.35 7.39
N PHE A 535 -34.12 17.26 7.11
CA PHE A 535 -34.70 15.95 6.78
C PHE A 535 -33.99 14.83 7.53
N ASP A 536 -34.72 13.76 7.86
CA ASP A 536 -34.18 12.66 8.67
C ASP A 536 -33.38 11.65 7.84
N ILE A 537 -32.45 10.95 8.49
CA ILE A 537 -31.83 9.73 7.96
C ILE A 537 -32.57 8.52 8.55
N VAL A 538 -33.17 7.72 7.69
CA VAL A 538 -33.79 6.44 8.06
C VAL A 538 -32.84 5.30 7.70
N ARG A 539 -32.28 4.67 8.74
CA ARG A 539 -31.43 3.47 8.60
C ARG A 539 -32.28 2.26 8.22
N LEU A 540 -31.82 1.50 7.23
CA LEU A 540 -32.40 0.21 6.80
C LEU A 540 -31.58 -1.00 7.31
N THR A 541 -30.45 -0.71 7.94
CA THR A 541 -29.57 -1.67 8.62
C THR A 541 -29.21 -1.11 9.99
N THR A 542 -28.94 -1.98 10.95
CA THR A 542 -28.53 -1.58 12.31
C THR A 542 -27.10 -2.05 12.59
N ARG A 543 -26.53 -1.70 13.75
CA ARG A 543 -25.18 -2.10 14.18
C ARG A 543 -24.96 -3.61 14.11
N ARG A 544 -25.95 -4.41 14.50
CA ARG A 544 -25.85 -5.90 14.55
C ARG A 544 -26.69 -6.63 13.51
N SER A 545 -27.56 -5.93 12.77
CA SER A 545 -28.36 -6.54 11.71
C SER A 545 -28.04 -5.95 10.35
N ASP A 546 -27.43 -6.79 9.51
CA ASP A 546 -27.30 -6.58 8.08
C ASP A 546 -28.67 -6.64 7.36
N TYR A 547 -28.69 -6.31 6.06
CA TYR A 547 -29.92 -6.21 5.28
C TYR A 547 -30.70 -7.53 5.20
N ARG A 548 -31.99 -7.47 5.54
CA ARG A 548 -32.93 -8.60 5.48
C ARG A 548 -34.05 -8.29 4.51
N SER A 549 -34.60 -9.32 3.87
CA SER A 549 -35.67 -9.12 2.89
C SER A 549 -36.92 -8.59 3.57
N LEU A 550 -37.48 -7.53 3.00
CA LEU A 550 -38.65 -6.84 3.48
C LEU A 550 -39.92 -7.56 3.01
N ARG A 551 -40.12 -8.81 3.49
CA ARG A 551 -41.21 -9.71 3.04
C ARG A 551 -42.63 -9.13 3.23
N GLN A 552 -42.80 -8.13 4.10
CA GLN A 552 -44.09 -7.49 4.41
C GLN A 552 -44.03 -5.94 4.45
N GLY A 553 -42.88 -5.31 4.12
CA GLY A 553 -42.62 -3.90 4.45
C GLY A 553 -41.90 -3.09 3.37
N ILE A 554 -42.43 -3.06 2.14
CA ILE A 554 -41.93 -2.17 1.07
C ILE A 554 -41.99 -0.70 1.50
N ALA A 555 -42.92 -0.33 2.37
CA ALA A 555 -43.07 1.03 2.93
C ALA A 555 -41.76 1.63 3.49
N ALA A 556 -40.83 0.82 4.00
CA ALA A 556 -39.53 1.32 4.48
C ALA A 556 -38.63 1.84 3.34
N LEU A 557 -38.81 1.31 2.12
CA LEU A 557 -38.11 1.72 0.89
C LEU A 557 -38.90 2.74 0.07
N GLU A 558 -40.15 3.04 0.44
CA GLU A 558 -40.96 4.04 -0.25
C GLU A 558 -40.51 5.47 0.14
N PHE A 559 -40.56 6.35 -0.86
CA PHE A 559 -40.22 7.77 -0.74
C PHE A 559 -41.50 8.58 -0.79
N GLU A 560 -41.76 9.35 0.26
CA GLU A 560 -42.91 10.24 0.35
C GLU A 560 -42.73 11.45 -0.57
N LYS A 561 -43.73 11.71 -1.42
CA LYS A 561 -43.76 12.90 -2.29
C LYS A 561 -44.74 13.91 -1.73
N ALA A 562 -44.27 15.12 -1.44
CA ALA A 562 -45.14 16.23 -1.04
C ALA A 562 -46.10 16.64 -2.18
N GLU A 563 -45.64 16.56 -3.43
CA GLU A 563 -46.42 16.77 -4.65
C GLU A 563 -46.41 15.48 -5.50
N PRO A 564 -47.44 14.61 -5.39
CA PRO A 564 -47.49 13.31 -6.06
C PRO A 564 -47.43 13.35 -7.59
N THR A 565 -47.83 14.48 -8.20
CA THR A 565 -47.82 14.70 -9.65
C THR A 565 -46.42 14.95 -10.21
N LEU A 566 -45.46 15.30 -9.35
CA LEU A 566 -44.07 15.57 -9.73
C LEU A 566 -43.19 14.35 -9.44
N PRO A 567 -42.07 14.18 -10.18
CA PRO A 567 -41.10 13.14 -9.86
C PRO A 567 -40.40 13.42 -8.52
N LEU A 568 -39.81 12.39 -7.90
CA LEU A 568 -39.07 12.54 -6.64
C LEU A 568 -37.89 13.51 -6.76
N TYR A 569 -37.15 13.45 -7.88
CA TYR A 569 -36.00 14.34 -8.15
C TYR A 569 -36.38 15.82 -8.35
N HIS A 570 -37.67 16.15 -8.42
CA HIS A 570 -38.08 17.55 -8.48
C HIS A 570 -37.78 18.25 -7.14
N PRO A 571 -37.21 19.47 -7.13
CA PRO A 571 -36.82 20.17 -5.89
C PRO A 571 -37.90 20.22 -4.80
N ARG A 572 -39.18 20.40 -5.19
CA ARG A 572 -40.32 20.43 -4.25
C ARG A 572 -40.56 19.12 -3.50
N ASN A 573 -40.20 17.98 -4.08
CA ASN A 573 -40.27 16.67 -3.44
C ASN A 573 -38.95 16.32 -2.77
N LEU A 574 -37.83 16.58 -3.45
CA LEU A 574 -36.53 16.11 -3.04
C LEU A 574 -36.13 16.60 -1.65
N HIS A 575 -36.24 17.91 -1.39
CA HIS A 575 -35.77 18.50 -0.13
C HIS A 575 -36.60 18.10 1.11
N ARG A 576 -37.81 17.56 0.94
CA ARG A 576 -38.69 17.12 2.04
C ARG A 576 -38.63 15.63 2.31
N SER A 577 -38.15 14.84 1.34
CA SER A 577 -38.03 13.39 1.52
C SER A 577 -36.89 13.07 2.48
N ALA A 578 -37.15 12.19 3.45
CA ALA A 578 -36.11 11.60 4.27
C ALA A 578 -35.15 10.72 3.43
N VAL A 579 -33.93 10.57 3.91
CA VAL A 579 -32.89 9.73 3.31
C VAL A 579 -33.08 8.28 3.76
N ARG A 580 -32.77 7.33 2.87
CA ARG A 580 -32.62 5.91 3.20
C ARG A 580 -31.15 5.53 3.16
N LEU A 581 -30.63 5.04 4.28
CA LEU A 581 -29.23 4.63 4.42
C LEU A 581 -29.16 3.13 4.71
N MET A 582 -28.37 2.39 3.95
CA MET A 582 -28.05 1.00 4.24
C MET A 582 -26.55 0.73 4.15
N VAL A 583 -26.01 0.04 5.14
CA VAL A 583 -24.62 -0.48 5.15
C VAL A 583 -24.69 -1.99 4.97
N VAL A 584 -24.26 -2.45 3.79
CA VAL A 584 -24.48 -3.81 3.31
C VAL A 584 -23.15 -4.50 3.07
N LYS A 585 -22.99 -5.72 3.57
CA LYS A 585 -21.77 -6.49 3.30
C LYS A 585 -21.73 -7.00 1.85
N LYS A 586 -20.53 -7.08 1.28
CA LYS A 586 -20.28 -7.71 -0.04
C LYS A 586 -20.50 -9.22 -0.01
N ASN A 587 -21.76 -9.64 0.03
CA ASN A 587 -22.18 -11.02 0.09
C ASN A 587 -23.32 -11.29 -0.89
N LYS A 588 -23.19 -12.37 -1.68
CA LYS A 588 -24.17 -12.76 -2.71
C LYS A 588 -25.60 -12.83 -2.18
N ALA A 589 -25.82 -13.48 -1.04
CA ALA A 589 -27.16 -13.71 -0.52
C ALA A 589 -27.83 -12.43 0.00
N VAL A 590 -27.03 -11.47 0.49
CA VAL A 590 -27.53 -10.20 1.01
C VAL A 590 -27.81 -9.23 -0.14
N LEU A 591 -26.84 -9.04 -1.04
CA LEU A 591 -27.01 -8.19 -2.22
C LEU A 591 -28.15 -8.65 -3.12
N ALA A 592 -28.35 -9.96 -3.26
CA ALA A 592 -29.50 -10.49 -4.01
C ALA A 592 -30.84 -10.08 -3.39
N LYS A 593 -30.94 -9.94 -2.06
CA LYS A 593 -32.15 -9.44 -1.40
C LYS A 593 -32.34 -7.96 -1.64
N VAL A 594 -31.26 -7.16 -1.56
CA VAL A 594 -31.30 -5.72 -1.85
C VAL A 594 -31.79 -5.47 -3.28
N VAL A 595 -31.18 -6.14 -4.26
CA VAL A 595 -31.60 -6.06 -5.68
C VAL A 595 -33.05 -6.48 -5.85
N ALA A 596 -33.46 -7.59 -5.24
CA ALA A 596 -34.82 -8.11 -5.38
C ALA A 596 -35.88 -7.17 -4.79
N ASP A 597 -35.61 -6.60 -3.60
CA ASP A 597 -36.55 -5.72 -2.92
C ASP A 597 -36.60 -4.33 -3.58
N LEU A 598 -35.46 -3.77 -4.04
CA LEU A 598 -35.46 -2.53 -4.82
C LEU A 598 -36.26 -2.67 -6.12
N ARG A 599 -36.08 -3.77 -6.87
CA ARG A 599 -36.84 -4.03 -8.10
C ARG A 599 -38.36 -4.04 -7.92
N ARG A 600 -38.87 -4.22 -6.68
CA ARG A 600 -40.31 -4.14 -6.39
C ARG A 600 -40.87 -2.72 -6.38
N LEU A 601 -40.03 -1.69 -6.24
CA LEU A 601 -40.46 -0.29 -6.36
C LEU A 601 -40.89 0.09 -7.79
N GLY A 602 -40.58 -0.76 -8.78
CA GLY A 602 -41.04 -0.61 -10.15
C GLY A 602 -40.61 0.72 -10.77
N ARG A 603 -41.58 1.51 -11.27
CA ARG A 603 -41.31 2.75 -12.00
C ARG A 603 -40.64 3.85 -11.15
N GLN A 604 -40.80 3.82 -9.82
CA GLN A 604 -40.22 4.82 -8.94
C GLN A 604 -38.68 4.79 -8.94
N LEU A 605 -38.05 3.66 -9.28
CA LEU A 605 -36.59 3.53 -9.32
C LEU A 605 -35.91 4.53 -10.25
N GLY A 606 -36.57 4.89 -11.35
CA GLY A 606 -36.04 5.87 -12.30
C GLY A 606 -36.01 7.30 -11.76
N GLU A 607 -36.70 7.57 -10.64
CA GLU A 607 -36.80 8.90 -10.05
C GLU A 607 -35.86 9.12 -8.87
N ILE A 608 -35.27 8.07 -8.30
CA ILE A 608 -34.53 8.15 -7.03
C ILE A 608 -33.07 8.50 -7.29
N PRO A 609 -32.56 9.64 -6.77
CA PRO A 609 -31.13 9.91 -6.78
C PRO A 609 -30.41 9.03 -5.76
N VAL A 610 -29.45 8.22 -6.23
CA VAL A 610 -28.77 7.21 -5.42
C VAL A 610 -27.27 7.46 -5.37
N LEU A 611 -26.69 7.34 -4.18
CA LEU A 611 -25.25 7.26 -3.98
C LEU A 611 -24.88 5.83 -3.55
N ILE A 612 -24.03 5.17 -4.32
CA ILE A 612 -23.44 3.87 -3.98
C ILE A 612 -21.97 4.10 -3.65
N VAL A 613 -21.60 3.86 -2.40
CA VAL A 613 -20.21 3.96 -1.92
C VAL A 613 -19.66 2.55 -1.77
N ASP A 614 -18.61 2.21 -2.50
CA ASP A 614 -18.01 0.87 -2.48
C ASP A 614 -16.67 0.85 -1.74
N ASP A 615 -16.68 0.48 -0.45
CA ASP A 615 -15.47 0.43 0.39
C ASP A 615 -14.65 -0.85 0.14
N GLU A 616 -13.33 -0.72 0.11
CA GLU A 616 -12.40 -1.75 -0.39
C GLU A 616 -12.84 -2.31 -1.75
N SER A 617 -13.12 -1.43 -2.73
CA SER A 617 -13.63 -1.79 -4.06
C SER A 617 -12.73 -2.76 -4.84
N ASP A 618 -11.45 -2.85 -4.48
CA ASP A 618 -10.50 -3.80 -5.05
C ASP A 618 -10.75 -5.24 -4.57
N TYR A 619 -11.62 -5.44 -3.57
CA TYR A 619 -12.02 -6.75 -3.05
C TYR A 619 -13.51 -7.03 -3.26
N GLY A 620 -13.80 -8.16 -3.91
CA GLY A 620 -15.16 -8.64 -4.15
C GLY A 620 -15.88 -7.98 -5.33
N SER A 621 -15.70 -6.66 -5.53
CA SER A 621 -16.43 -5.91 -6.57
C SER A 621 -15.85 -6.09 -7.97
N VAL A 622 -14.52 -6.15 -8.11
CA VAL A 622 -13.83 -6.38 -9.40
C VAL A 622 -14.26 -7.73 -9.99
N ASN A 623 -14.59 -7.75 -11.28
CA ASN A 623 -14.92 -8.98 -11.97
C ASN A 623 -13.68 -9.90 -12.10
N THR A 624 -13.78 -11.10 -11.52
CA THR A 624 -12.70 -12.12 -11.54
C THR A 624 -13.10 -13.39 -12.29
N ALA A 625 -14.27 -13.42 -12.92
CA ALA A 625 -14.79 -14.60 -13.61
C ALA A 625 -14.60 -14.43 -15.12
N TYR A 626 -13.72 -15.24 -15.71
CA TYR A 626 -13.44 -15.23 -17.15
C TYR A 626 -13.24 -16.68 -17.65
N PRO A 627 -14.00 -17.14 -18.67
CA PRO A 627 -13.91 -18.51 -19.17
C PRO A 627 -12.64 -18.74 -20.00
N ALA A 628 -11.99 -19.89 -19.81
CA ALA A 628 -10.78 -20.27 -20.53
C ALA A 628 -11.01 -20.65 -22.01
N THR A 629 -12.25 -20.77 -22.49
CA THR A 629 -12.54 -21.23 -23.87
C THR A 629 -13.86 -20.69 -24.43
N LYS A 630 -13.75 -20.02 -25.59
CA LYS A 630 -14.73 -19.72 -26.68
C LYS A 630 -16.16 -19.27 -26.33
N ARG A 631 -16.51 -18.07 -26.85
CA ARG A 631 -17.83 -17.57 -27.28
C ARG A 631 -19.07 -18.16 -26.58
N GLY A 632 -19.51 -17.49 -25.52
CA GLY A 632 -20.83 -17.62 -24.91
C GLY A 632 -20.86 -16.86 -23.60
N ASN A 633 -21.72 -15.82 -23.50
CA ASN A 633 -21.93 -14.87 -22.39
C ASN A 633 -20.87 -14.82 -21.28
N ALA A 634 -20.15 -13.69 -21.20
CA ALA A 634 -19.21 -13.40 -20.12
C ALA A 634 -19.87 -13.69 -18.75
N THR A 635 -19.36 -14.71 -18.06
CA THR A 635 -19.86 -15.06 -16.73
C THR A 635 -19.22 -14.10 -15.74
N ARG A 636 -19.95 -13.05 -15.34
CA ARG A 636 -19.50 -12.12 -14.28
C ARG A 636 -19.41 -12.82 -12.93
N SER A 637 -18.50 -12.36 -12.08
CA SER A 637 -18.44 -12.83 -10.69
C SER A 637 -19.74 -12.50 -9.98
N ALA A 638 -20.18 -13.32 -9.02
CA ALA A 638 -21.52 -13.20 -8.45
C ALA A 638 -21.78 -11.86 -7.74
N ILE A 639 -20.75 -11.26 -7.13
CA ILE A 639 -20.86 -9.94 -6.47
C ILE A 639 -20.86 -8.84 -7.53
N ASN A 640 -19.92 -8.86 -8.48
CA ASN A 640 -19.87 -7.90 -9.59
C ASN A 640 -21.22 -7.85 -10.34
N ALA A 641 -21.78 -9.01 -10.71
CA ALA A 641 -23.07 -9.09 -11.38
C ALA A 641 -24.24 -8.49 -10.58
N LEU A 642 -24.19 -8.53 -9.24
CA LEU A 642 -25.21 -7.93 -8.39
C LEU A 642 -25.02 -6.40 -8.28
N ILE A 643 -23.77 -5.91 -8.26
CA ILE A 643 -23.49 -4.47 -8.26
C ILE A 643 -23.86 -3.85 -9.62
N THR A 644 -23.46 -4.47 -10.74
CA THR A 644 -23.88 -4.00 -12.07
C THR A 644 -25.40 -4.09 -12.22
N GLY A 645 -26.03 -5.16 -11.73
CA GLY A 645 -27.48 -5.30 -11.71
C GLY A 645 -28.22 -4.29 -10.81
N LEU A 646 -27.56 -3.71 -9.79
CA LEU A 646 -28.06 -2.56 -9.03
C LEU A 646 -27.99 -1.29 -9.87
N LEU A 647 -26.86 -1.03 -10.52
CA LEU A 647 -26.68 0.14 -11.40
C LEU A 647 -27.67 0.12 -12.58
N GLU A 648 -27.90 -1.03 -13.19
CA GLU A 648 -28.92 -1.21 -14.24
C GLU A 648 -30.33 -0.88 -13.74
N ALA A 649 -30.65 -1.22 -12.49
CA ALA A 649 -31.97 -0.95 -11.91
C ALA A 649 -32.15 0.50 -11.45
N LEU A 650 -31.06 1.24 -11.27
CA LEU A 650 -31.03 2.58 -10.68
C LEU A 650 -30.33 3.56 -11.64
N PRO A 651 -31.04 4.08 -12.66
CA PRO A 651 -30.42 4.87 -13.74
C PRO A 651 -29.85 6.22 -13.27
N ARG A 652 -30.17 6.67 -12.06
CA ARG A 652 -29.63 7.89 -11.42
C ARG A 652 -28.57 7.60 -10.35
N ALA A 653 -28.10 6.35 -10.26
CA ALA A 653 -27.09 5.95 -9.29
C ALA A 653 -25.70 6.48 -9.65
N GLN A 654 -25.03 7.06 -8.67
CA GLN A 654 -23.62 7.41 -8.73
C GLN A 654 -22.82 6.35 -7.97
N TYR A 655 -21.79 5.81 -8.59
CA TYR A 655 -20.93 4.79 -8.03
C TYR A 655 -19.56 5.39 -7.70
N VAL A 656 -19.20 5.40 -6.42
CA VAL A 656 -17.91 5.87 -5.94
C VAL A 656 -17.17 4.73 -5.26
N ALA A 657 -16.14 4.23 -5.93
CA ALA A 657 -15.25 3.21 -5.40
C ALA A 657 -14.22 3.83 -4.44
N TYR A 658 -14.06 3.26 -3.25
CA TYR A 658 -13.04 3.63 -2.27
C TYR A 658 -12.04 2.49 -2.10
N THR A 659 -10.75 2.80 -2.20
CA THR A 659 -9.69 1.83 -1.89
C THR A 659 -8.39 2.53 -1.49
N ALA A 660 -7.49 1.78 -0.86
CA ALA A 660 -6.10 2.18 -0.72
C ALA A 660 -5.17 1.57 -1.78
N THR A 661 -5.65 0.56 -2.51
CA THR A 661 -4.84 -0.23 -3.45
C THR A 661 -5.58 -0.30 -4.79
N PRO A 662 -5.49 0.74 -5.64
CA PRO A 662 -6.37 0.95 -6.79
C PRO A 662 -6.07 0.09 -8.01
N PHE A 663 -4.97 -0.67 -8.00
CA PHE A 663 -4.45 -1.36 -9.18
C PHE A 663 -5.47 -2.26 -9.86
N ALA A 664 -6.30 -2.97 -9.08
CA ALA A 664 -7.34 -3.83 -9.66
C ALA A 664 -8.46 -3.04 -10.34
N ASN A 665 -8.82 -1.87 -9.81
CA ASN A 665 -9.91 -1.04 -10.32
C ASN A 665 -9.53 -0.37 -11.64
N VAL A 666 -8.31 0.14 -11.76
CA VAL A 666 -7.81 0.79 -12.99
C VAL A 666 -7.39 -0.20 -14.08
N LEU A 667 -7.37 -1.52 -13.77
CA LEU A 667 -7.11 -2.60 -14.73
C LEU A 667 -8.40 -3.30 -15.22
N ILE A 668 -9.59 -2.84 -14.78
CA ILE A 668 -10.88 -3.26 -15.35
C ILE A 668 -10.93 -2.84 -16.82
N ASN A 669 -11.64 -3.61 -17.65
CA ASN A 669 -11.76 -3.29 -19.07
C ASN A 669 -12.53 -1.96 -19.29
N PRO A 670 -11.92 -0.91 -19.88
CA PRO A 670 -12.60 0.36 -20.10
C PRO A 670 -13.69 0.30 -21.18
N THR A 671 -13.71 -0.75 -22.01
CA THR A 671 -14.72 -0.92 -23.07
C THR A 671 -15.99 -1.65 -22.61
N ASP A 672 -15.98 -2.26 -21.41
CA ASP A 672 -17.18 -2.84 -20.81
C ASP A 672 -17.93 -1.73 -20.04
N GLU A 673 -18.89 -1.07 -20.71
CA GLU A 673 -19.68 0.03 -20.15
C GLU A 673 -20.48 -0.38 -18.91
N GLU A 674 -20.83 -1.66 -18.77
CA GLU A 674 -21.58 -2.20 -17.63
C GLU A 674 -20.69 -2.39 -16.40
N ASP A 675 -19.40 -2.71 -16.58
CA ASP A 675 -18.45 -3.00 -15.48
C ASP A 675 -18.00 -1.73 -14.73
N LEU A 676 -17.24 -1.90 -13.66
CA LEU A 676 -16.98 -0.88 -12.63
C LEU A 676 -15.69 -0.07 -12.89
N PHE A 677 -15.25 0.06 -14.14
CA PHE A 677 -14.11 0.90 -14.50
C PHE A 677 -14.42 2.38 -14.12
N PRO A 678 -13.51 3.09 -13.44
CA PRO A 678 -13.75 4.45 -12.97
C PRO A 678 -13.62 5.47 -14.11
N ARG A 679 -14.59 5.45 -15.03
CA ARG A 679 -14.52 6.18 -16.30
C ARG A 679 -14.50 7.70 -16.15
N ASP A 680 -15.17 8.23 -15.13
CA ASP A 680 -15.47 9.66 -15.02
C ASP A 680 -14.40 10.41 -14.23
N PHE A 681 -13.92 9.84 -13.11
CA PHE A 681 -12.88 10.46 -12.32
C PHE A 681 -12.06 9.50 -11.46
N VAL A 682 -10.82 9.92 -11.16
CA VAL A 682 -9.97 9.36 -10.10
C VAL A 682 -9.50 10.50 -9.21
N ILE A 683 -9.72 10.36 -7.89
CA ILE A 683 -9.27 11.31 -6.88
C ILE A 683 -8.27 10.60 -5.96
N ALA A 684 -7.04 11.09 -5.90
CA ALA A 684 -6.05 10.65 -4.91
C ALA A 684 -6.09 11.60 -3.71
N LEU A 685 -6.50 11.06 -2.55
CA LEU A 685 -6.53 11.80 -1.30
C LEU A 685 -5.10 12.14 -0.87
N PRO A 686 -4.87 13.36 -0.31
CA PRO A 686 -3.58 13.74 0.20
C PRO A 686 -3.21 12.89 1.42
N ARG A 687 -1.91 12.83 1.70
CA ARG A 687 -1.42 12.10 2.87
C ARG A 687 -1.77 12.89 4.14
N PRO A 688 -2.47 12.29 5.13
CA PRO A 688 -2.78 13.00 6.37
C PRO A 688 -1.52 13.35 7.16
N VAL A 689 -1.54 14.51 7.82
CA VAL A 689 -0.45 14.93 8.72
C VAL A 689 -0.38 13.99 9.93
N GLY A 690 0.83 13.55 10.31
CA GLY A 690 1.03 12.64 11.44
C GLY A 690 0.67 11.17 11.18
N TYR A 691 0.22 10.81 9.97
CA TYR A 691 -0.01 9.42 9.58
C TYR A 691 1.33 8.71 9.32
N MET A 692 1.56 7.55 9.95
CA MET A 692 2.69 6.66 9.63
C MET A 692 2.27 5.63 8.58
N GLY A 693 2.77 5.75 7.36
CA GLY A 693 2.60 4.79 6.26
C GLY A 693 3.88 4.02 5.98
N ALA A 694 3.95 3.33 4.83
CA ALA A 694 5.13 2.55 4.46
C ALA A 694 6.41 3.39 4.40
N ARG A 695 6.32 4.67 4.03
CA ARG A 695 7.46 5.60 3.94
C ARG A 695 8.16 5.82 5.28
N GLU A 696 7.47 5.69 6.40
CA GLU A 696 8.04 5.86 7.76
C GLU A 696 8.86 4.65 8.22
N PHE A 697 8.89 3.59 7.42
CA PHE A 697 9.65 2.36 7.68
C PHE A 697 10.76 2.12 6.66
N HIS A 698 10.86 2.96 5.61
CA HIS A 698 11.83 2.78 4.51
C HIS A 698 12.63 4.06 4.28
N ASP A 699 13.89 3.90 3.89
CA ASP A 699 14.82 5.00 3.59
C ASP A 699 14.80 5.35 2.09
N LEU A 700 13.62 5.71 1.57
CA LEU A 700 13.48 6.11 0.16
C LEU A 700 14.34 7.34 -0.13
N ASP A 701 15.09 7.29 -1.23
CA ASP A 701 15.92 8.38 -1.74
C ASP A 701 16.95 8.94 -0.74
N LEU A 702 17.34 8.13 0.26
CA LEU A 702 18.35 8.52 1.24
C LEU A 702 19.75 8.44 0.63
N HIS A 703 20.33 9.60 0.31
CA HIS A 703 21.67 9.73 -0.29
C HIS A 703 22.83 9.58 0.73
N ILE A 704 22.54 9.01 1.91
CA ILE A 704 23.51 8.79 2.98
C ILE A 704 24.08 7.37 2.88
N PRO A 705 25.42 7.19 2.82
CA PRO A 705 26.07 5.88 2.86
C PRO A 705 25.59 5.04 4.05
N GLN A 706 25.47 3.72 3.87
CA GLN A 706 24.87 2.84 4.88
C GLN A 706 25.60 2.86 6.23
N ASP A 707 26.92 3.06 6.23
CA ASP A 707 27.78 3.16 7.40
C ASP A 707 27.66 4.49 8.16
N GLU A 708 27.11 5.53 7.53
CA GLU A 708 26.82 6.83 8.15
C GLU A 708 25.36 6.95 8.63
N ARG A 709 24.55 5.90 8.42
CA ARG A 709 23.15 5.89 8.87
C ARG A 709 23.07 5.72 10.37
N THR A 710 22.18 6.49 10.97
CA THR A 710 21.86 6.51 12.41
C THR A 710 20.35 6.46 12.59
N VAL A 711 19.88 6.16 13.80
CA VAL A 711 18.44 6.19 14.12
C VAL A 711 17.80 7.57 13.89
N SER A 712 18.60 8.64 13.89
CA SER A 712 18.17 10.00 13.64
C SER A 712 17.84 10.21 12.16
N ASN A 713 18.67 9.68 11.25
CA ASN A 713 18.57 9.95 9.81
C ASN A 713 18.04 8.77 8.96
N SER A 714 17.80 7.60 9.56
CA SER A 714 17.28 6.40 8.90
C SER A 714 16.00 5.89 9.59
N ASN A 715 14.91 5.83 8.82
CA ASN A 715 13.63 5.24 9.20
C ASN A 715 13.76 3.73 9.38
N GLU A 716 14.55 3.06 8.53
CA GLU A 716 14.85 1.64 8.65
C GLU A 716 15.49 1.33 10.01
N LEU A 717 16.56 2.05 10.38
CA LEU A 717 17.23 1.86 11.67
C LEU A 717 16.33 2.24 12.84
N ALA A 718 15.48 3.26 12.70
CA ALA A 718 14.56 3.66 13.75
C ALA A 718 13.49 2.59 14.03
N HIS A 719 12.88 2.01 13.00
CA HIS A 719 11.64 1.25 13.14
C HIS A 719 11.70 -0.23 12.73
N VAL A 720 12.68 -0.66 11.94
CA VAL A 720 12.70 -2.01 11.31
C VAL A 720 13.77 -2.92 11.88
N ARG A 721 13.40 -4.15 12.20
CA ARG A 721 14.29 -5.20 12.73
C ARG A 721 14.18 -6.43 11.84
N SER A 722 15.32 -6.90 11.31
CA SER A 722 15.35 -8.08 10.46
C SER A 722 15.11 -9.35 11.27
N ILE A 723 14.33 -10.25 10.69
CA ILE A 723 14.16 -11.64 11.14
C ILE A 723 15.00 -12.51 10.20
N GLY A 724 15.97 -13.23 10.76
CA GLY A 724 17.06 -13.85 10.00
C GLY A 724 17.01 -15.36 9.84
N VAL A 725 16.51 -16.14 10.81
CA VAL A 725 16.86 -17.58 10.88
C VAL A 725 15.72 -18.46 11.44
N THR A 726 15.59 -19.69 10.92
CA THR A 726 14.70 -20.73 11.46
C THR A 726 15.39 -21.56 12.56
N GLY A 727 14.69 -21.95 13.62
CA GLY A 727 15.25 -22.87 14.65
C GLY A 727 15.35 -22.22 16.03
N ALA A 728 16.49 -22.38 16.73
CA ALA A 728 16.67 -21.81 18.07
C ALA A 728 16.73 -20.27 18.06
N GLU A 729 17.31 -19.67 17.02
CA GLU A 729 17.43 -18.22 16.86
C GLU A 729 16.07 -17.54 16.64
N ASP A 730 15.11 -18.25 16.03
CA ASP A 730 13.72 -17.80 15.88
C ASP A 730 13.04 -17.49 17.24
N VAL A 731 13.33 -18.33 18.24
CA VAL A 731 12.82 -18.14 19.61
C VAL A 731 13.40 -16.88 20.24
N VAL A 732 14.66 -16.57 19.96
CA VAL A 732 15.36 -15.38 20.46
C VAL A 732 14.78 -14.11 19.84
N GLU A 733 14.51 -14.11 18.53
CA GLU A 733 13.91 -12.96 17.83
C GLU A 733 12.49 -12.68 18.30
N LEU A 734 11.66 -13.73 18.44
CA LEU A 734 10.30 -13.60 18.99
C LEU A 734 10.34 -13.10 20.44
N GLY A 735 11.26 -13.62 21.27
CA GLY A 735 11.48 -13.15 22.64
C GLY A 735 11.92 -11.68 22.70
N ARG A 736 12.77 -11.23 21.77
CA ARG A 736 13.15 -9.82 21.64
C ARG A 736 11.95 -8.94 21.28
N ALA A 737 11.10 -9.37 20.33
CA ALA A 737 9.89 -8.64 19.96
C ALA A 737 8.89 -8.54 21.13
N MET A 738 8.73 -9.61 21.92
CA MET A 738 7.93 -9.59 23.16
C MET A 738 8.53 -8.65 24.22
N GLY A 739 9.86 -8.60 24.35
CA GLY A 739 10.54 -7.63 25.21
C GLY A 739 10.27 -6.18 24.79
N SER A 740 10.36 -5.88 23.49
CA SER A 740 10.00 -4.57 22.94
C SER A 740 8.55 -4.21 23.22
N PHE A 741 7.64 -5.19 23.18
CA PHE A 741 6.23 -4.98 23.48
C PHE A 741 6.00 -4.59 24.93
N LEU A 742 6.70 -5.24 25.87
CA LEU A 742 6.65 -4.90 27.29
C LEU A 742 7.32 -3.55 27.60
N LEU A 743 8.45 -3.23 26.96
CA LEU A 743 9.10 -1.92 27.09
C LEU A 743 8.20 -0.79 26.60
N ALA A 744 7.62 -0.93 25.41
CA ALA A 744 6.70 0.07 24.86
C ALA A 744 5.49 0.30 25.78
N ALA A 745 5.00 -0.76 26.45
CA ALA A 745 3.95 -0.64 27.46
C ALA A 745 4.41 0.20 28.67
N ALA A 746 5.62 -0.07 29.18
CA ALA A 746 6.18 0.66 30.32
C ALA A 746 6.42 2.13 29.98
N VAL A 747 6.94 2.45 28.79
CA VAL A 747 7.13 3.84 28.34
C VAL A 747 5.79 4.57 28.21
N LYS A 748 4.75 3.92 27.67
CA LYS A 748 3.40 4.49 27.64
C LYS A 748 2.88 4.82 29.04
N LEU A 749 2.99 3.88 29.99
CA LEU A 749 2.57 4.12 31.39
C LEU A 749 3.40 5.22 32.07
N TYR A 750 4.69 5.32 31.75
CA TYR A 750 5.54 6.40 32.20
C TYR A 750 5.07 7.76 31.66
N ARG A 751 4.72 7.83 30.36
CA ARG A 751 4.14 9.03 29.73
C ARG A 751 2.80 9.41 30.36
N GLU A 752 1.90 8.46 30.60
CA GLU A 752 0.62 8.72 31.29
C GLU A 752 0.81 9.35 32.68
N ALA A 753 1.89 8.99 33.38
CA ALA A 753 2.16 9.47 34.73
C ALA A 753 2.89 10.82 34.76
N ASN A 754 3.66 11.18 33.73
CA ASN A 754 4.61 12.29 33.77
C ASN A 754 4.41 13.36 32.68
N ASP A 755 3.64 13.08 31.62
CA ASP A 755 3.49 14.01 30.50
C ASP A 755 2.45 15.10 30.80
N PRO A 756 2.78 16.40 30.64
CA PRO A 756 1.89 17.50 30.97
C PRO A 756 0.66 17.60 30.05
N SER A 757 0.67 16.94 28.88
CA SER A 757 -0.50 16.87 27.99
C SER A 757 -1.66 16.05 28.58
N GLY A 758 -1.40 15.21 29.59
CA GLY A 758 -2.39 14.29 30.15
C GLY A 758 -2.75 13.14 29.21
N ILE A 759 -1.88 12.80 28.25
CA ILE A 759 -2.09 11.72 27.29
C ILE A 759 -2.44 10.39 27.96
N ARG A 760 -3.36 9.63 27.36
CA ARG A 760 -3.77 8.30 27.81
C ARG A 760 -3.78 7.30 26.67
N TYR A 761 -3.35 6.07 26.94
CA TYR A 761 -3.29 4.99 25.97
C TYR A 761 -4.29 3.90 26.32
N ARG A 762 -5.46 3.95 25.68
CA ARG A 762 -6.52 2.95 25.88
C ARG A 762 -6.09 1.55 25.42
N HIS A 763 -5.34 1.45 24.33
CA HIS A 763 -4.94 0.18 23.71
C HIS A 763 -3.42 0.04 23.64
N HIS A 764 -2.95 -1.19 23.79
CA HIS A 764 -1.55 -1.58 23.61
C HIS A 764 -1.46 -2.98 23.02
N THR A 765 -1.18 -3.07 21.72
CA THR A 765 -1.25 -4.35 21.00
C THR A 765 0.04 -4.69 20.28
N MET A 766 0.30 -6.00 20.16
CA MET A 766 1.33 -6.57 19.31
C MET A 766 0.65 -7.48 18.29
N LEU A 767 1.10 -7.44 17.04
CA LEU A 767 0.59 -8.34 15.99
C LEU A 767 1.66 -9.36 15.61
N VAL A 768 1.35 -10.64 15.69
CA VAL A 768 2.22 -11.72 15.24
C VAL A 768 1.57 -12.43 14.06
N HIS A 769 2.17 -12.26 12.88
CA HIS A 769 1.63 -12.76 11.62
C HIS A 769 2.64 -13.65 10.88
N GLU A 770 2.59 -14.96 11.14
CA GLU A 770 3.50 -15.94 10.54
C GLU A 770 2.87 -16.81 9.46
N SER A 771 1.61 -17.21 9.61
CA SER A 771 0.97 -18.18 8.73
C SER A 771 -0.44 -17.76 8.32
N VAL A 772 -0.99 -18.50 7.37
CA VAL A 772 -2.42 -18.51 7.04
C VAL A 772 -3.15 -19.70 7.67
N ARG A 773 -2.41 -20.66 8.23
CA ARG A 773 -2.95 -21.92 8.77
C ARG A 773 -3.36 -21.74 10.22
N ILE A 774 -4.65 -21.94 10.49
CA ILE A 774 -5.23 -21.90 11.84
C ILE A 774 -4.46 -22.78 12.85
N ALA A 775 -4.05 -23.98 12.46
CA ALA A 775 -3.28 -24.88 13.32
C ALA A 775 -1.95 -24.25 13.79
N ALA A 776 -1.24 -23.56 12.88
CA ALA A 776 0.02 -22.89 13.20
C ALA A 776 -0.20 -21.71 14.18
N HIS A 777 -1.38 -21.08 14.17
CA HIS A 777 -1.68 -19.97 15.10
C HIS A 777 -1.81 -20.46 16.55
N HIS A 778 -2.42 -21.63 16.77
CA HIS A 778 -2.51 -22.21 18.11
C HIS A 778 -1.16 -22.68 18.65
N GLU A 779 -0.34 -23.30 17.80
CA GLU A 779 1.04 -23.67 18.14
C GLU A 779 1.87 -22.43 18.50
N LEU A 780 1.77 -21.36 17.71
CA LEU A 780 2.45 -20.10 17.96
C LEU A 780 1.96 -19.41 19.24
N ALA A 781 0.65 -19.40 19.49
CA ALA A 781 0.09 -18.85 20.73
C ALA A 781 0.59 -19.62 21.97
N HIS A 782 0.68 -20.95 21.89
CA HIS A 782 1.25 -21.76 22.96
C HIS A 782 2.74 -21.42 23.18
N LYS A 783 3.51 -21.30 22.10
CA LYS A 783 4.92 -20.90 22.16
C LYS A 783 5.12 -19.52 22.81
N ILE A 784 4.32 -18.52 22.42
CA ILE A 784 4.36 -17.18 23.02
C ILE A 784 4.01 -17.24 24.52
N THR A 785 3.02 -18.04 24.89
CA THR A 785 2.63 -18.21 26.31
C THR A 785 3.76 -18.83 27.12
N GLN A 786 4.41 -19.89 26.62
CA GLN A 786 5.57 -20.50 27.27
C GLN A 786 6.72 -19.51 27.45
N LEU A 787 7.03 -18.71 26.43
CA LEU A 787 8.07 -17.68 26.52
C LEU A 787 7.72 -16.60 27.54
N TRP A 788 6.45 -16.19 27.61
CA TRP A 788 5.99 -15.20 28.57
C TRP A 788 6.07 -15.69 30.02
N GLU A 789 5.73 -16.95 30.26
CA GLU A 789 5.83 -17.58 31.57
C GLU A 789 7.30 -17.77 31.99
N ALA A 790 8.14 -18.29 31.09
CA ALA A 790 9.57 -18.44 31.33
C ALA A 790 10.24 -17.11 31.66
N ASP A 791 9.88 -16.04 30.94
CA ASP A 791 10.39 -14.70 31.22
C ASP A 791 9.98 -14.18 32.61
N GLY A 792 8.82 -14.61 33.12
CA GLY A 792 8.38 -14.28 34.47
C GLY A 792 9.06 -15.04 35.58
N ALA A 793 9.55 -16.24 35.28
CA ALA A 793 10.23 -17.10 36.23
C ALA A 793 11.70 -16.66 36.44
N ASP A 794 12.24 -15.82 35.55
CA ASP A 794 13.59 -15.24 35.64
C ASP A 794 13.55 -13.69 35.61
N PRO A 795 13.13 -13.03 36.72
CA PRO A 795 13.02 -11.57 36.77
C PRO A 795 14.34 -10.84 36.52
N ASP A 796 15.45 -11.36 37.05
CA ASP A 796 16.77 -10.73 36.93
C ASP A 796 17.29 -10.79 35.49
N GLY A 797 17.18 -11.96 34.85
CA GLY A 797 17.52 -12.13 33.44
C GLY A 797 16.61 -11.32 32.52
N SER A 798 15.31 -11.25 32.81
CA SER A 798 14.35 -10.41 32.08
C SER A 798 14.72 -8.92 32.18
N LEU A 799 14.98 -8.40 33.39
CA LEU A 799 15.38 -7.01 33.60
C LEU A 799 16.68 -6.66 32.90
N ALA A 800 17.69 -7.52 32.96
CA ALA A 800 18.97 -7.30 32.26
C ALA A 800 18.77 -7.23 30.73
N ARG A 801 17.94 -8.12 30.18
CA ARG A 801 17.61 -8.14 28.75
C ARG A 801 16.80 -6.90 28.33
N LEU A 802 15.82 -6.49 29.13
CA LEU A 802 15.00 -5.30 28.89
C LEU A 802 15.84 -4.02 28.97
N ARG A 803 16.78 -3.91 29.92
CA ARG A 803 17.71 -2.79 30.00
C ARG A 803 18.57 -2.68 28.74
N ASN A 804 19.20 -3.78 28.33
CA ASN A 804 20.01 -3.80 27.11
C ASN A 804 19.18 -3.39 25.88
N LEU A 805 17.96 -3.92 25.76
CA LEU A 805 17.05 -3.56 24.65
C LEU A 805 16.61 -2.10 24.70
N PHE A 806 16.38 -1.54 25.90
CA PHE A 806 16.09 -0.12 26.06
C PHE A 806 17.27 0.76 25.63
N ASP A 807 18.46 0.49 26.15
CA ASP A 807 19.66 1.29 25.92
C ASP A 807 20.14 1.22 24.45
N SER A 808 20.02 0.05 23.82
CA SER A 808 20.50 -0.17 22.44
C SER A 808 19.50 0.19 21.34
N ASP A 809 18.21 0.29 21.65
CA ASP A 809 17.14 0.47 20.66
C ASP A 809 16.18 1.62 21.01
N PHE A 810 15.46 1.53 22.14
CA PHE A 810 14.40 2.49 22.46
C PHE A 810 14.93 3.87 22.82
N ALA A 811 15.93 3.97 23.70
CA ALA A 811 16.47 5.25 24.16
C ALA A 811 17.06 6.09 23.00
N PRO A 812 17.89 5.54 22.10
CA PRO A 812 18.39 6.28 20.94
C PRO A 812 17.29 6.80 20.02
N VAL A 813 16.28 5.98 19.72
CA VAL A 813 15.18 6.38 18.83
C VAL A 813 14.29 7.44 19.50
N SER A 814 13.97 7.25 20.78
CA SER A 814 13.09 8.16 21.51
C SER A 814 13.75 9.52 21.72
N ALA A 815 15.09 9.58 21.91
CA ALA A 815 15.82 10.83 22.05
C ALA A 815 15.54 11.81 20.89
N ASP A 816 15.48 11.30 19.66
CA ASP A 816 15.31 12.14 18.46
C ASP A 816 13.86 12.19 17.94
N ARG A 817 13.04 11.17 18.20
CA ARG A 817 11.75 10.97 17.52
C ARG A 817 10.51 10.99 18.42
N HIS A 818 10.64 11.36 19.70
CA HIS A 818 9.53 11.37 20.67
C HIS A 818 8.43 12.42 20.45
N GLY A 819 8.50 13.23 19.39
CA GLY A 819 7.41 14.15 19.02
C GLY A 819 7.06 15.21 20.08
N GLY A 820 7.94 15.48 21.04
CA GLY A 820 7.71 16.41 22.16
C GLY A 820 7.07 15.79 23.41
N PHE A 821 6.82 14.48 23.43
CA PHE A 821 6.34 13.74 24.61
C PHE A 821 7.47 13.41 25.58
N VAL A 822 7.17 13.33 26.88
CA VAL A 822 8.17 13.05 27.92
C VAL A 822 8.79 11.67 27.71
N ASN A 823 10.11 11.58 27.89
CA ASN A 823 10.88 10.33 27.81
C ASN A 823 11.55 9.99 29.13
N PRO A 824 11.67 8.70 29.46
CA PRO A 824 12.49 8.26 30.58
C PRO A 824 13.96 8.64 30.34
N ALA A 825 14.64 9.16 31.36
CA ALA A 825 16.04 9.54 31.27
C ALA A 825 16.96 8.30 31.29
N SER A 826 16.52 7.24 31.95
CA SER A 826 17.19 5.95 31.98
C SER A 826 16.20 4.79 32.08
N PHE A 827 16.67 3.56 31.91
CA PHE A 827 15.85 2.37 32.12
C PHE A 827 15.28 2.28 33.55
N ASP A 828 15.96 2.84 34.54
CA ASP A 828 15.53 2.77 35.94
C ASP A 828 14.19 3.48 36.18
N ASP A 829 13.90 4.52 35.40
CA ASP A 829 12.61 5.23 35.43
C ASP A 829 11.43 4.33 34.99
N LEU A 830 11.70 3.27 34.23
CA LEU A 830 10.68 2.34 33.74
C LEU A 830 10.38 1.20 34.73
N ILE A 831 11.27 0.91 35.67
CA ILE A 831 11.12 -0.20 36.63
C ILE A 831 9.77 -0.16 37.38
N PRO A 832 9.30 0.99 37.90
CA PRO A 832 8.00 1.07 38.58
C PRO A 832 6.80 0.72 37.69
N HIS A 833 6.95 0.89 36.37
CA HIS A 833 5.87 0.70 35.40
C HIS A 833 5.82 -0.73 34.82
N LEU A 834 6.93 -1.47 34.85
CA LEU A 834 7.05 -2.82 34.26
C LEU A 834 6.05 -3.82 34.86
N ALA A 835 5.89 -3.83 36.18
CA ALA A 835 4.95 -4.73 36.86
C ALA A 835 3.49 -4.47 36.43
N THR A 836 3.09 -3.19 36.37
CA THR A 836 1.76 -2.77 35.92
C THR A 836 1.54 -3.10 34.45
N ALA A 837 2.53 -2.85 33.59
CA ALA A 837 2.48 -3.22 32.18
C ALA A 837 2.25 -4.73 32.00
N ARG A 838 3.03 -5.55 32.71
CA ARG A 838 2.94 -7.01 32.64
C ARG A 838 1.58 -7.52 33.14
N ALA A 839 1.06 -6.94 34.23
CA ALA A 839 -0.26 -7.27 34.77
C ALA A 839 -1.39 -6.92 33.79
N ARG A 840 -1.37 -5.73 33.16
CA ARG A 840 -2.36 -5.35 32.15
C ARG A 840 -2.34 -6.28 30.93
N ILE A 841 -1.14 -6.64 30.45
CA ILE A 841 -0.98 -7.57 29.32
C ILE A 841 -1.49 -8.97 29.67
N GLY A 842 -1.16 -9.46 30.88
CA GLY A 842 -1.47 -10.82 31.34
C GLY A 842 -2.91 -11.05 31.84
N ALA A 843 -3.73 -10.00 31.98
CA ALA A 843 -5.10 -10.10 32.48
C ALA A 843 -5.99 -11.08 31.66
N ASP A 844 -7.13 -11.52 32.16
CA ASP A 844 -8.15 -12.25 31.36
C ASP A 844 -7.64 -13.46 30.56
N GLY A 845 -6.81 -14.32 31.17
CA GLY A 845 -6.41 -15.60 30.56
C GLY A 845 -5.10 -15.57 29.77
N GLY A 846 -4.22 -14.60 30.03
CA GLY A 846 -2.84 -14.58 29.52
C GLY A 846 -2.59 -13.56 28.40
N PRO A 847 -1.35 -13.44 27.91
CA PRO A 847 -0.91 -12.33 27.04
C PRO A 847 -1.43 -12.42 25.60
N VAL A 848 -1.90 -13.58 25.14
CA VAL A 848 -2.18 -13.86 23.73
C VAL A 848 -3.66 -14.08 23.45
N VAL A 849 -4.13 -13.54 22.34
CA VAL A 849 -5.44 -13.84 21.77
C VAL A 849 -5.30 -14.31 20.33
N VAL A 850 -5.93 -15.46 20.02
CA VAL A 850 -5.95 -16.01 18.66
C VAL A 850 -7.22 -15.57 17.92
N VAL A 851 -7.07 -14.99 16.73
CA VAL A 851 -8.16 -14.45 15.92
C VAL A 851 -8.20 -15.14 14.54
N ASN A 852 -9.13 -16.08 14.36
CA ASN A 852 -9.26 -16.87 13.13
C ASN A 852 -10.59 -16.65 12.38
N GLY A 853 -11.68 -16.35 13.08
CA GLY A 853 -13.02 -16.20 12.53
C GLY A 853 -13.86 -15.10 13.20
N ASP A 854 -15.09 -14.87 12.67
CA ASP A 854 -16.02 -13.87 13.25
C ASP A 854 -16.50 -14.36 14.60
N ALA A 855 -16.82 -15.65 14.71
CA ALA A 855 -17.22 -16.28 15.97
C ALA A 855 -16.17 -16.16 17.09
N ASP A 856 -14.88 -16.04 16.79
CA ASP A 856 -13.85 -15.85 17.83
C ASP A 856 -13.91 -14.43 18.38
N ILE A 857 -14.09 -13.44 17.51
CA ILE A 857 -14.19 -12.02 17.89
C ILE A 857 -15.54 -11.71 18.54
N GLU A 858 -16.65 -12.22 17.98
CA GLU A 858 -18.01 -12.11 18.51
C GLU A 858 -18.19 -12.75 19.89
N ARG A 859 -17.36 -13.75 20.22
CA ARG A 859 -17.26 -14.30 21.60
C ARG A 859 -16.50 -13.38 22.55
N GLY A 860 -16.12 -12.18 22.10
CA GLY A 860 -15.40 -11.19 22.89
C GLY A 860 -13.92 -11.47 23.00
N ALA A 861 -13.26 -12.08 22.01
CA ALA A 861 -11.80 -12.28 22.07
C ALA A 861 -11.02 -10.95 21.94
N VAL A 862 -11.44 -10.07 21.03
CA VAL A 862 -10.82 -8.74 20.82
C VAL A 862 -11.90 -7.73 20.47
N ASP A 863 -12.10 -6.74 21.34
CA ASP A 863 -13.11 -5.70 21.15
C ASP A 863 -12.52 -4.35 21.56
N PHE A 864 -12.06 -3.58 20.57
CA PHE A 864 -11.45 -2.28 20.77
C PHE A 864 -12.49 -1.21 21.17
N ASP A 865 -13.75 -1.40 20.78
CA ASP A 865 -14.80 -0.41 21.00
C ASP A 865 -15.26 -0.39 22.47
N HIS A 866 -15.36 -1.56 23.12
CA HIS A 866 -15.96 -1.65 24.45
C HIS A 866 -14.95 -1.65 25.60
N ARG A 867 -13.73 -2.13 25.40
CA ARG A 867 -12.76 -2.28 26.50
C ARG A 867 -11.32 -2.01 26.09
N PRO A 868 -10.46 -1.59 27.03
CA PRO A 868 -9.02 -1.56 26.81
C PRO A 868 -8.51 -2.93 26.34
N VAL A 869 -7.65 -2.93 25.31
CA VAL A 869 -7.07 -4.17 24.76
C VAL A 869 -5.56 -4.09 24.91
N TRP A 870 -5.02 -4.90 25.81
CA TRP A 870 -3.59 -5.02 26.09
C TRP A 870 -3.15 -6.46 25.79
N LYS A 871 -2.94 -6.80 24.52
CA LYS A 871 -2.77 -8.19 24.06
C LYS A 871 -1.83 -8.34 22.86
N ILE A 872 -1.23 -9.53 22.79
CA ILE A 872 -0.56 -10.06 21.60
C ILE A 872 -1.61 -10.77 20.75
N LEU A 873 -1.84 -10.27 19.54
CA LEU A 873 -2.79 -10.81 18.59
C LEU A 873 -2.08 -11.76 17.62
N VAL A 874 -2.56 -13.00 17.55
CA VAL A 874 -2.10 -14.01 16.59
C VAL A 874 -3.26 -14.36 15.67
N GLY A 875 -3.09 -14.30 14.35
CA GLY A 875 -4.22 -14.63 13.48
C GLY A 875 -3.93 -14.71 11.98
N GLY A 876 -4.99 -15.04 11.25
CA GLY A 876 -4.94 -15.34 9.81
C GLY A 876 -5.43 -14.22 8.90
N ALA A 877 -6.12 -14.59 7.82
CA ALA A 877 -6.54 -13.66 6.76
C ALA A 877 -7.42 -12.47 7.23
N LYS A 878 -8.05 -12.56 8.40
CA LYS A 878 -8.90 -11.48 8.95
C LYS A 878 -8.10 -10.35 9.59
N LEU A 879 -6.98 -10.66 10.26
CA LEU A 879 -6.08 -9.62 10.77
C LEU A 879 -5.29 -8.93 9.64
N SER A 880 -5.28 -9.50 8.43
CA SER A 880 -4.59 -8.90 7.28
C SER A 880 -5.40 -7.91 6.45
N ARG A 881 -6.72 -7.83 6.60
CA ARG A 881 -7.57 -7.01 5.71
C ARG A 881 -8.80 -6.46 6.42
N GLY A 882 -9.13 -5.17 6.22
CA GLY A 882 -10.31 -4.50 6.76
C GLY A 882 -10.32 -4.23 8.27
N PHE A 883 -9.73 -5.10 9.10
CA PHE A 883 -9.78 -4.94 10.56
C PHE A 883 -8.75 -3.90 11.04
N THR A 884 -9.21 -2.90 11.81
CA THR A 884 -8.32 -1.90 12.44
C THR A 884 -7.79 -2.45 13.76
N VAL A 885 -6.46 -2.51 13.91
CA VAL A 885 -5.80 -2.92 15.15
C VAL A 885 -5.32 -1.66 15.86
N GLU A 886 -5.93 -1.32 16.99
CA GLU A 886 -5.60 -0.10 17.73
C GLU A 886 -4.49 -0.34 18.76
N GLY A 887 -3.73 0.72 19.04
CA GLY A 887 -2.63 0.69 20.00
C GLY A 887 -1.44 -0.17 19.58
N LEU A 888 -1.32 -0.52 18.28
CA LEU A 888 -0.28 -1.40 17.77
C LEU A 888 1.10 -0.76 17.87
N THR A 889 1.97 -1.35 18.70
CA THR A 889 3.36 -0.90 18.88
C THR A 889 4.36 -1.84 18.22
N ILE A 890 4.17 -3.16 18.34
CA ILE A 890 5.11 -4.15 17.81
C ILE A 890 4.42 -5.04 16.78
N THR A 891 5.04 -5.22 15.62
CA THR A 891 4.58 -6.18 14.62
C THR A 891 5.69 -7.18 14.33
N TYR A 892 5.38 -8.48 14.41
CA TYR A 892 6.24 -9.58 14.00
C TYR A 892 5.66 -10.25 12.76
N PHE A 893 6.28 -10.04 11.60
CA PHE A 893 5.69 -10.29 10.29
C PHE A 893 6.57 -11.20 9.42
N ARG A 894 6.05 -12.39 9.10
CA ARG A 894 6.68 -13.37 8.18
C ARG A 894 5.78 -13.80 7.03
N ARG A 895 4.57 -13.24 6.96
CA ARG A 895 3.60 -13.64 5.93
C ARG A 895 3.98 -13.06 4.57
N SER A 896 4.30 -13.93 3.63
CA SER A 896 4.57 -13.54 2.24
C SER A 896 3.34 -13.61 1.33
N THR A 897 3.29 -12.69 0.37
CA THR A 897 2.37 -12.71 -0.77
C THR A 897 3.09 -12.13 -1.99
N ARG A 898 2.73 -12.59 -3.19
CA ARG A 898 3.27 -12.09 -4.46
C ARG A 898 2.36 -11.04 -5.11
N GLN A 899 1.47 -10.42 -4.33
CA GLN A 899 0.52 -9.40 -4.78
C GLN A 899 0.76 -8.13 -3.97
N ALA A 900 1.15 -7.04 -4.64
CA ALA A 900 1.48 -5.75 -4.01
C ALA A 900 0.27 -5.17 -3.26
N ASP A 901 -0.92 -5.21 -3.87
CA ASP A 901 -2.17 -4.78 -3.22
C ASP A 901 -2.40 -5.48 -1.87
N SER A 902 -2.22 -6.79 -1.85
CA SER A 902 -2.44 -7.63 -0.68
C SER A 902 -1.35 -7.42 0.37
N LEU A 903 -0.12 -7.15 -0.06
CA LEU A 903 1.02 -6.86 0.82
C LEU A 903 0.81 -5.52 1.53
N MET A 904 0.48 -4.45 0.80
CA MET A 904 0.19 -3.13 1.36
C MET A 904 -0.98 -3.18 2.35
N GLN A 905 -2.03 -3.93 2.02
CA GLN A 905 -3.15 -4.14 2.94
C GLN A 905 -2.74 -4.92 4.20
N MET A 906 -1.71 -5.77 4.16
CA MET A 906 -1.23 -6.49 5.35
C MET A 906 -0.48 -5.60 6.34
N GLY A 907 -0.01 -4.42 5.93
CA GLY A 907 0.72 -3.45 6.75
C GLY A 907 -0.14 -2.81 7.84
N ARG A 908 -0.57 -3.57 8.86
CA ARG A 908 -1.41 -3.08 9.96
C ARG A 908 -0.68 -2.12 10.89
N TRP A 909 0.65 -2.06 10.81
CA TRP A 909 1.48 -1.09 11.51
C TRP A 909 1.37 0.32 10.93
N PHE A 910 0.68 0.50 9.80
CA PHE A 910 0.32 1.83 9.31
C PHE A 910 -0.78 2.49 10.15
N GLY A 911 -0.92 3.80 10.05
CA GLY A 911 -1.94 4.58 10.75
C GLY A 911 -1.37 5.62 11.70
N PHE A 912 -2.26 6.30 12.41
CA PHE A 912 -1.91 7.30 13.42
C PHE A 912 -1.36 6.64 14.69
N ARG A 913 -0.32 7.23 15.28
CA ARG A 913 0.42 6.69 16.44
C ARG A 913 0.72 7.78 17.47
N THR A 914 -0.20 8.73 17.62
CA THR A 914 -0.04 9.93 18.45
C THR A 914 0.50 9.61 19.83
N GLY A 915 1.70 10.13 20.11
CA GLY A 915 2.35 10.01 21.40
C GLY A 915 3.07 8.69 21.64
N TYR A 916 3.23 7.86 20.61
CA TYR A 916 4.03 6.64 20.67
C TYR A 916 4.62 6.23 19.31
N GLU A 917 4.77 7.17 18.37
CA GLU A 917 5.39 6.94 17.04
C GLU A 917 6.78 6.31 17.17
N ASP A 918 7.56 6.82 18.12
CA ASP A 918 8.93 6.40 18.43
C ASP A 918 9.03 5.00 19.04
N LEU A 919 7.93 4.47 19.57
CA LEU A 919 7.86 3.14 20.19
C LEU A 919 7.51 2.03 19.18
N VAL A 920 7.18 2.39 17.94
CA VAL A 920 6.75 1.42 16.93
C VAL A 920 7.94 0.63 16.39
N ARG A 921 7.84 -0.70 16.38
CA ARG A 921 8.84 -1.61 15.78
C ARG A 921 8.20 -2.66 14.87
N LEU A 922 8.78 -2.81 13.68
CA LEU A 922 8.46 -3.83 12.70
C LEU A 922 9.58 -4.87 12.66
N TYR A 923 9.32 -6.06 13.18
CA TYR A 923 10.15 -7.24 12.97
C TYR A 923 9.68 -7.93 11.69
N ILE A 924 10.52 -7.97 10.65
CA ILE A 924 10.14 -8.43 9.32
C ILE A 924 11.13 -9.44 8.74
N ASP A 925 10.60 -10.49 8.12
CA ASP A 925 11.39 -11.52 7.43
C ASP A 925 12.05 -10.96 6.17
N ARG A 926 13.38 -10.95 6.16
CA ARG A 926 14.19 -10.55 5.01
C ARG A 926 14.70 -11.74 4.18
N GLY A 927 14.32 -12.96 4.54
CA GLY A 927 14.75 -14.16 3.81
C GLY A 927 16.25 -14.45 3.91
N VAL A 928 16.95 -13.87 4.88
CA VAL A 928 18.42 -13.97 5.06
C VAL A 928 18.84 -15.31 5.72
N GLY A 929 17.90 -16.23 5.93
CA GLY A 929 18.14 -17.56 6.54
C GLY A 929 18.76 -18.62 5.64
N SER A 930 19.18 -18.29 4.42
CA SER A 930 20.00 -19.17 3.57
C SER A 930 21.24 -18.44 3.10
N GLY A 931 22.31 -18.51 3.87
CA GLY A 931 23.61 -17.98 3.49
C GLY A 931 24.17 -18.67 2.25
N MET A 932 24.13 -17.98 1.10
CA MET A 932 25.23 -17.84 0.12
C MET A 932 24.73 -17.09 -1.11
N SER A 933 25.32 -15.92 -1.37
CA SER A 933 25.23 -15.24 -2.65
C SER A 933 26.11 -15.92 -3.70
N PHE A 934 25.54 -16.74 -4.59
CA PHE A 934 25.81 -16.80 -6.05
C PHE A 934 25.20 -18.08 -6.68
N ASP A 935 23.93 -18.01 -7.12
CA ASP A 935 23.45 -18.44 -8.45
C ASP A 935 21.91 -18.33 -8.47
N ARG A 936 21.41 -17.29 -9.16
CA ARG A 936 20.01 -16.86 -9.20
C ARG A 936 19.14 -17.66 -10.20
N SER A 937 19.63 -18.75 -10.81
CA SER A 937 19.06 -19.24 -12.08
C SER A 937 18.45 -20.65 -12.13
N LEU A 938 18.54 -21.50 -11.09
CA LEU A 938 18.10 -22.90 -11.20
C LEU A 938 17.29 -23.34 -9.96
N PHE A 939 15.99 -23.61 -10.13
CA PHE A 939 14.98 -24.13 -9.17
C PHE A 939 14.19 -23.11 -8.29
N GLY A 940 13.17 -22.49 -8.88
CA GLY A 940 11.78 -22.91 -8.58
C GLY A 940 11.02 -22.41 -7.35
N ALA A 941 11.48 -21.43 -6.56
CA ALA A 941 10.66 -20.42 -5.86
C ALA A 941 11.56 -19.57 -4.95
N ARG A 942 11.82 -18.31 -5.34
CA ARG A 942 12.49 -17.30 -4.51
C ARG A 942 11.74 -17.15 -3.17
N SER A 943 12.45 -17.18 -2.03
CA SER A 943 11.97 -16.51 -0.81
C SER A 943 11.97 -15.01 -1.12
N LEU A 944 10.83 -14.37 -0.90
CA LEU A 944 10.64 -12.95 -1.15
C LEU A 944 11.13 -12.20 0.09
N ASP A 945 12.13 -11.31 -0.04
CA ASP A 945 12.46 -10.36 1.04
C ASP A 945 11.24 -9.45 1.22
N LEU A 946 10.58 -9.53 2.38
CA LEU A 946 9.34 -8.80 2.61
C LEU A 946 9.59 -7.30 2.78
N TYR A 947 10.75 -6.89 3.28
CA TYR A 947 11.11 -5.49 3.39
C TYR A 947 11.28 -4.88 1.99
N GLU A 948 12.08 -5.50 1.13
CA GLU A 948 12.23 -5.04 -0.26
C GLU A 948 10.89 -5.10 -1.03
N ALA A 949 10.02 -6.07 -0.72
CA ALA A 949 8.70 -6.16 -1.35
C ALA A 949 7.76 -5.03 -0.91
N PHE A 950 7.77 -4.62 0.37
CA PHE A 950 7.02 -3.44 0.83
C PHE A 950 7.59 -2.15 0.22
N GLU A 951 8.91 -2.04 0.12
CA GLU A 951 9.56 -0.91 -0.56
C GLU A 951 9.13 -0.83 -2.03
N ALA A 952 9.14 -1.96 -2.75
CA ALA A 952 8.70 -2.02 -4.14
C ALA A 952 7.22 -1.68 -4.29
N ALA A 953 6.35 -2.16 -3.40
CA ALA A 953 4.92 -1.84 -3.43
C ALA A 953 4.66 -0.35 -3.11
N LEU A 954 5.44 0.25 -2.22
CA LEU A 954 5.40 1.69 -1.93
C LEU A 954 5.81 2.49 -3.18
N ARG A 955 6.87 2.08 -3.87
CA ARG A 955 7.28 2.72 -5.14
C ARG A 955 6.24 2.55 -6.24
N ASP A 956 5.59 1.39 -6.33
CA ASP A 956 4.46 1.18 -7.25
C ASP A 956 3.34 2.19 -6.98
N GLU A 957 3.02 2.45 -5.69
CA GLU A 957 2.02 3.44 -5.28
C GLU A 957 2.46 4.88 -5.56
N GLU A 958 3.70 5.26 -5.21
CA GLU A 958 4.23 6.61 -5.46
C GLU A 958 4.31 6.92 -6.96
N ALA A 959 4.73 5.97 -7.78
CA ALA A 959 4.74 6.11 -9.24
C ALA A 959 3.32 6.27 -9.82
N PHE A 960 2.36 5.50 -9.30
CA PHE A 960 0.95 5.65 -9.68
C PHE A 960 0.45 7.05 -9.34
N ARG A 961 0.67 7.54 -8.11
CA ARG A 961 0.25 8.88 -7.68
C ARG A 961 0.94 10.00 -8.48
N ALA A 962 2.24 9.88 -8.75
CA ALA A 962 2.98 10.85 -9.56
C ALA A 962 2.41 10.96 -10.98
N GLN A 963 2.04 9.83 -11.58
CA GLN A 963 1.34 9.85 -12.86
C GLN A 963 -0.04 10.51 -12.76
N LEU A 964 -0.79 10.26 -11.68
CA LEU A 964 -2.08 10.93 -11.52
C LEU A 964 -1.92 12.45 -11.48
N THR A 965 -0.86 12.94 -10.85
CA THR A 965 -0.53 14.38 -10.82
C THR A 965 -0.25 14.93 -12.21
N GLU A 966 0.46 14.17 -13.06
CA GLU A 966 0.70 14.56 -14.46
C GLU A 966 -0.60 14.67 -15.25
N TYR A 967 -1.52 13.71 -15.09
CA TYR A 967 -2.82 13.70 -15.79
C TYR A 967 -3.82 14.74 -15.27
N ALA A 968 -3.62 15.23 -14.05
CA ALA A 968 -4.43 16.29 -13.47
C ALA A 968 -4.10 17.68 -14.04
N GLN A 969 -2.94 17.86 -14.69
CA GLN A 969 -2.54 19.15 -15.25
C GLN A 969 -3.33 19.47 -16.53
N PRO A 970 -3.88 20.69 -16.66
CA PRO A 970 -4.51 21.14 -17.90
C PRO A 970 -3.50 21.15 -19.05
N VAL A 971 -3.89 20.62 -20.22
CA VAL A 971 -3.11 20.72 -21.46
C VAL A 971 -3.76 21.77 -22.34
N ASP A 972 -3.01 22.82 -22.72
CA ASP A 972 -3.47 23.90 -23.61
C ASP A 972 -4.78 24.61 -23.17
N GLY A 973 -5.00 24.73 -21.86
CA GLY A 973 -6.20 25.36 -21.30
C GLY A 973 -7.49 24.51 -21.39
N GLN A 974 -7.38 23.25 -21.83
CA GLN A 974 -8.47 22.28 -21.79
C GLN A 974 -8.50 21.50 -20.46
N PRO A 975 -9.67 21.03 -20.00
CA PRO A 975 -9.82 20.31 -18.74
C PRO A 975 -8.93 19.06 -18.65
N ALA A 976 -8.66 18.63 -17.41
CA ALA A 976 -7.95 17.38 -17.14
C ALA A 976 -8.62 16.19 -17.86
N ILE A 977 -7.78 15.31 -18.38
CA ILE A 977 -8.18 14.14 -19.18
C ILE A 977 -8.94 13.15 -18.28
N THR A 978 -10.01 12.52 -18.75
CA THR A 978 -10.72 11.48 -17.96
C THR A 978 -9.99 10.14 -17.99
N PRO A 979 -10.18 9.27 -16.98
CA PRO A 979 -9.63 7.92 -17.02
C PRO A 979 -10.12 7.09 -18.23
N ALA A 980 -11.31 7.40 -18.77
CA ALA A 980 -11.81 6.79 -20.00
C ALA A 980 -10.98 7.18 -21.24
N GLN A 981 -10.46 8.41 -21.28
CA GLN A 981 -9.63 8.91 -22.36
C GLN A 981 -8.20 8.38 -22.27
N ILE A 982 -7.60 8.38 -21.07
CA ILE A 982 -6.27 7.81 -20.81
C ILE A 982 -6.33 6.94 -19.55
N PRO A 983 -6.37 5.60 -19.68
CA PRO A 983 -6.30 4.70 -18.55
C PRO A 983 -4.99 4.86 -17.78
N PRO A 984 -5.02 4.97 -16.44
CA PRO A 984 -3.82 5.02 -15.61
C PRO A 984 -2.90 3.81 -15.83
N LEU A 985 -1.59 4.04 -15.77
CA LEU A 985 -0.56 3.02 -15.76
C LEU A 985 -0.30 2.54 -14.32
N VAL A 986 -0.09 1.24 -14.19
CA VAL A 986 0.32 0.61 -12.93
C VAL A 986 1.75 0.16 -13.07
N ALA A 987 2.65 0.75 -12.29
CA ALA A 987 4.05 0.33 -12.20
C ALA A 987 4.17 -1.05 -11.52
N GLN A 988 5.24 -1.75 -11.85
CA GLN A 988 5.71 -2.94 -11.16
C GLN A 988 7.23 -2.84 -11.00
N TYR A 989 7.70 -2.45 -9.82
CA TYR A 989 9.12 -2.30 -9.50
C TYR A 989 9.82 -3.65 -9.29
N MET A 990 9.17 -4.61 -8.62
CA MET A 990 9.72 -5.94 -8.36
C MET A 990 9.03 -6.99 -9.25
N PRO A 991 9.75 -7.67 -10.18
CA PRO A 991 9.16 -8.66 -11.10
C PRO A 991 8.36 -9.79 -10.44
N GLU A 992 8.77 -10.20 -9.24
CA GLU A 992 8.18 -11.26 -8.42
C GLU A 992 6.90 -10.83 -7.68
N LEU A 993 6.71 -9.53 -7.52
CA LEU A 993 5.56 -8.92 -6.84
C LEU A 993 4.64 -8.32 -7.90
N LYS A 994 3.55 -9.01 -8.22
CA LYS A 994 2.56 -8.50 -9.19
C LYS A 994 1.71 -7.41 -8.55
N PRO A 995 1.22 -6.41 -9.30
CA PRO A 995 0.37 -5.37 -8.74
C PRO A 995 -0.88 -5.93 -8.02
N THR A 996 -1.53 -6.93 -8.61
CA THR A 996 -2.69 -7.61 -8.03
C THR A 996 -2.78 -9.07 -8.52
N SER A 997 -3.82 -9.82 -8.14
CA SER A 997 -3.99 -11.22 -8.54
C SER A 997 -4.13 -11.38 -10.06
N ALA A 998 -3.67 -12.51 -10.60
CA ALA A 998 -3.80 -12.82 -12.02
C ALA A 998 -5.25 -12.79 -12.54
N SER A 999 -6.22 -13.13 -11.69
CA SER A 999 -7.65 -13.06 -12.03
C SER A 999 -8.17 -11.64 -12.20
N LYS A 1000 -7.61 -10.66 -11.48
CA LYS A 1000 -7.93 -9.23 -11.60
C LYS A 1000 -7.13 -8.55 -12.71
N MET A 1001 -5.97 -9.09 -13.08
CA MET A 1001 -5.13 -8.59 -14.17
C MET A 1001 -5.51 -9.15 -15.56
N PHE A 1002 -6.70 -9.74 -15.73
CA PHE A 1002 -7.06 -10.42 -16.99
C PHE A 1002 -6.97 -9.50 -18.22
N HIS A 1003 -7.42 -8.24 -18.06
CA HIS A 1003 -7.38 -7.16 -19.06
C HIS A 1003 -6.11 -6.29 -18.97
N ALA A 1004 -5.16 -6.63 -18.11
CA ALA A 1004 -3.91 -5.89 -18.01
C ALA A 1004 -3.00 -6.20 -19.21
N ARG A 1005 -2.62 -5.17 -19.95
CA ARG A 1005 -1.61 -5.24 -21.01
C ARG A 1005 -0.28 -4.72 -20.48
N PRO A 1006 0.82 -5.48 -20.60
CA PRO A 1006 2.13 -4.97 -20.28
C PRO A 1006 2.49 -3.85 -21.25
N VAL A 1007 2.90 -2.72 -20.70
CA VAL A 1007 3.51 -1.61 -21.42
C VAL A 1007 5.01 -1.72 -21.19
N PRO A 1008 5.83 -1.92 -22.24
CA PRO A 1008 7.27 -1.98 -22.10
C PRO A 1008 7.79 -0.71 -21.43
N VAL A 1009 8.56 -0.85 -20.35
CA VAL A 1009 9.33 0.26 -19.77
C VAL A 1009 10.63 0.30 -20.54
N HIS A 1010 10.91 1.39 -21.26
CA HIS A 1010 11.99 1.51 -22.26
C HIS A 1010 13.29 0.85 -21.80
N ALA A 1011 13.65 -0.29 -22.37
CA ALA A 1011 14.70 -1.09 -21.78
C ALA A 1011 16.08 -0.54 -22.15
N VAL A 1012 16.84 -0.15 -21.13
CA VAL A 1012 18.30 0.02 -21.22
C VAL A 1012 18.90 -1.24 -21.87
N ASP A 1013 19.84 -1.07 -22.80
CA ASP A 1013 20.48 -2.17 -23.58
C ASP A 1013 19.54 -2.94 -24.54
N GLN A 1014 18.37 -2.37 -24.88
CA GLN A 1014 17.50 -2.85 -25.97
C GLN A 1014 17.49 -1.92 -27.18
N TRP A 1015 17.26 -2.50 -28.36
CA TRP A 1015 17.19 -1.76 -29.62
C TRP A 1015 15.85 -1.05 -29.75
N ILE A 1016 15.88 0.26 -29.98
CA ILE A 1016 14.74 1.09 -30.39
C ILE A 1016 14.73 1.12 -31.92
N GLU A 1017 13.73 0.53 -32.57
CA GLU A 1017 13.59 0.52 -34.04
C GLU A 1017 12.16 0.90 -34.45
N PRO A 1018 11.92 2.18 -34.78
CA PRO A 1018 10.64 2.62 -35.33
C PRO A 1018 10.40 1.96 -36.68
N THR A 1019 9.14 1.68 -37.00
CA THR A 1019 8.76 1.00 -38.25
C THR A 1019 7.66 1.70 -39.06
N ALA A 1020 6.93 2.65 -38.45
CA ALA A 1020 5.79 3.34 -39.05
C ALA A 1020 6.17 4.70 -39.69
N TYR A 1021 7.10 4.65 -40.65
CA TYR A 1021 7.53 5.84 -41.39
C TYR A 1021 6.51 6.24 -42.47
N PRO A 1022 6.46 7.53 -42.88
CA PRO A 1022 5.51 8.02 -43.90
C PRO A 1022 5.57 7.23 -45.21
N THR A 1023 4.44 7.18 -45.93
CA THR A 1023 4.39 6.66 -47.32
C THR A 1023 4.47 7.77 -48.38
N GLY A 1024 4.29 9.04 -48.01
CA GLY A 1024 4.27 10.17 -48.94
C GLY A 1024 5.65 10.75 -49.24
N ASN A 1025 5.92 11.05 -50.52
CA ASN A 1025 7.21 11.60 -50.99
C ASN A 1025 7.54 12.96 -50.35
N ALA A 1026 6.55 13.83 -50.12
CA ALA A 1026 6.77 15.14 -49.50
C ALA A 1026 7.22 15.02 -48.03
N GLN A 1027 6.60 14.11 -47.26
CA GLN A 1027 6.98 13.83 -45.88
C GLN A 1027 8.35 13.15 -45.81
N ASN A 1028 8.65 12.22 -46.72
CA ASN A 1028 9.97 11.59 -46.81
C ASN A 1028 11.07 12.59 -47.15
N GLN A 1029 10.83 13.50 -48.10
CA GLN A 1029 11.76 14.58 -48.42
C GLN A 1029 12.02 15.50 -47.20
N ARG A 1030 10.96 15.88 -46.47
CA ARG A 1030 11.10 16.69 -45.24
C ARG A 1030 11.91 15.95 -44.17
N ASN A 1031 11.60 14.68 -43.92
CA ASN A 1031 12.34 13.87 -42.95
C ASN A 1031 13.81 13.72 -43.36
N SER A 1032 14.09 13.48 -44.64
CA SER A 1032 15.45 13.39 -45.19
C SER A 1032 16.23 14.70 -45.00
N GLU A 1033 15.58 15.86 -45.14
CA GLU A 1033 16.19 17.17 -44.87
C GLU A 1033 16.51 17.39 -43.38
N LEU A 1034 15.65 16.92 -42.47
CA LEU A 1034 15.93 16.97 -41.03
C LEU A 1034 17.15 16.14 -40.64
N TRP A 1035 17.42 15.04 -41.35
CA TRP A 1035 18.62 14.22 -41.13
C TRP A 1035 19.92 14.87 -41.65
N ARG A 1036 19.85 15.98 -42.40
CA ARG A 1036 21.02 16.65 -43.01
C ARG A 1036 22.20 16.86 -42.05
N PRO A 1037 22.04 17.32 -40.79
CA PRO A 1037 23.17 17.52 -39.87
C PRO A 1037 23.91 16.21 -39.54
N VAL A 1038 23.18 15.10 -39.44
CA VAL A 1038 23.75 13.78 -39.15
C VAL A 1038 24.35 13.14 -40.40
N LEU A 1039 23.69 13.30 -41.54
CA LEU A 1039 24.14 12.78 -42.83
C LEU A 1039 25.43 13.46 -43.31
N ALA A 1040 25.55 14.78 -43.13
CA ALA A 1040 26.79 15.52 -43.40
C ALA A 1040 27.94 15.08 -42.48
N ALA A 1041 27.68 14.58 -41.28
CA ALA A 1041 28.76 14.09 -40.42
C ALA A 1041 29.44 12.81 -40.96
N LEU A 1042 28.88 12.12 -41.97
CA LEU A 1042 29.36 10.84 -42.51
C LEU A 1042 30.47 10.96 -43.57
N HIS A 1043 31.10 12.12 -43.76
CA HIS A 1043 32.05 12.41 -44.87
C HIS A 1043 33.36 11.56 -44.89
N GLY A 1044 33.61 10.69 -43.92
CA GLY A 1044 34.79 9.79 -43.88
C GLY A 1044 34.70 8.56 -44.79
N ALA A 1045 35.84 7.89 -45.01
CA ALA A 1045 35.90 6.61 -45.74
C ALA A 1045 35.14 5.49 -45.00
N SER A 1046 34.64 4.51 -45.74
CA SER A 1046 33.95 3.35 -45.14
C SER A 1046 34.91 2.52 -44.28
N VAL A 1047 34.52 2.27 -43.04
CA VAL A 1047 35.23 1.40 -42.08
C VAL A 1047 34.70 -0.02 -42.19
N LYS A 1048 35.60 -1.01 -42.23
CA LYS A 1048 35.23 -2.42 -42.28
C LYS A 1048 35.10 -2.99 -40.87
N PHE A 1049 33.93 -3.53 -40.57
CA PHE A 1049 33.61 -4.22 -39.32
C PHE A 1049 33.61 -5.73 -39.54
N SER A 1050 34.17 -6.49 -38.60
CA SER A 1050 34.13 -7.95 -38.63
C SER A 1050 34.04 -8.53 -37.23
N LEU A 1051 33.11 -9.46 -37.03
CA LEU A 1051 32.97 -10.24 -35.81
C LEU A 1051 33.01 -11.74 -36.14
N PRO A 1052 33.95 -12.52 -35.57
CA PRO A 1052 34.09 -13.95 -35.84
C PRO A 1052 32.87 -14.75 -35.36
N ALA A 1053 32.75 -15.98 -35.84
CA ALA A 1053 31.69 -16.89 -35.38
C ALA A 1053 31.94 -17.30 -33.91
N SER A 1054 30.91 -17.21 -33.07
CA SER A 1054 30.97 -17.62 -31.66
C SER A 1054 29.60 -18.10 -31.18
N GLY A 1055 29.56 -19.15 -30.35
CA GLY A 1055 28.34 -19.65 -29.72
C GLY A 1055 27.22 -20.05 -30.70
N GLY A 1056 27.53 -20.73 -31.80
CA GLY A 1056 26.54 -21.17 -32.80
C GLY A 1056 26.04 -20.07 -33.76
N LYS A 1057 26.54 -18.84 -33.65
CA LYS A 1057 26.19 -17.72 -34.54
C LYS A 1057 27.24 -17.56 -35.66
N ARG A 1058 26.79 -17.44 -36.91
CA ARG A 1058 27.66 -17.24 -38.11
C ARG A 1058 28.48 -15.96 -37.99
N ALA A 1059 29.69 -15.92 -38.57
CA ALA A 1059 30.50 -14.68 -38.65
C ALA A 1059 29.72 -13.55 -39.36
N ALA A 1060 29.98 -12.31 -38.99
CA ALA A 1060 29.37 -11.12 -39.61
C ALA A 1060 30.46 -10.12 -39.99
N ALA A 1061 30.44 -9.62 -41.22
CA ALA A 1061 31.33 -8.57 -41.67
C ALA A 1061 30.60 -7.65 -42.64
N PHE A 1062 30.79 -6.34 -42.50
CA PHE A 1062 30.24 -5.32 -43.39
C PHE A 1062 31.10 -4.07 -43.37
N SER A 1063 30.99 -3.24 -44.40
CA SER A 1063 31.60 -1.90 -44.38
C SER A 1063 30.53 -0.88 -44.03
N ALA A 1064 30.86 0.16 -43.28
CA ALA A 1064 29.94 1.25 -42.96
C ALA A 1064 30.65 2.59 -42.92
N ARG A 1065 29.95 3.67 -43.26
CA ARG A 1065 30.40 5.01 -42.92
C ARG A 1065 30.01 5.29 -41.47
N THR A 1066 30.84 6.02 -40.75
CA THR A 1066 30.63 6.31 -39.33
C THR A 1066 30.78 7.78 -39.01
N ALA A 1067 30.03 8.26 -38.03
CA ALA A 1067 30.14 9.61 -37.48
C ALA A 1067 29.86 9.60 -35.99
N VAL A 1068 30.28 10.65 -35.27
CA VAL A 1068 29.89 10.88 -33.87
C VAL A 1068 29.11 12.19 -33.81
N ILE A 1069 27.95 12.16 -33.16
CA ILE A 1069 27.07 13.32 -32.97
C ILE A 1069 26.73 13.49 -31.49
N SER A 1070 26.42 14.71 -31.06
CA SER A 1070 25.94 14.94 -29.69
C SER A 1070 24.51 14.43 -29.49
N HIS A 1071 24.17 14.10 -28.25
CA HIS A 1071 22.81 13.70 -27.89
C HIS A 1071 21.77 14.80 -28.19
N ALA A 1072 22.12 16.07 -27.97
CA ALA A 1072 21.26 17.21 -28.30
C ALA A 1072 20.96 17.28 -29.80
N GLN A 1073 21.98 17.17 -30.65
CA GLN A 1073 21.81 17.18 -32.11
C GLN A 1073 20.91 16.03 -32.59
N LEU A 1074 21.07 14.83 -32.03
CA LEU A 1074 20.19 13.70 -32.37
C LEU A 1074 18.74 13.97 -31.95
N LEU A 1075 18.51 14.52 -30.76
CA LEU A 1075 17.16 14.84 -30.27
C LEU A 1075 16.46 15.90 -31.12
N ASP A 1076 17.18 16.91 -31.60
CA ASP A 1076 16.61 17.95 -32.46
C ASP A 1076 16.12 17.35 -33.80
N VAL A 1077 16.89 16.43 -34.38
CA VAL A 1077 16.47 15.68 -35.58
C VAL A 1077 15.25 14.81 -35.27
N LEU A 1078 15.35 13.96 -34.26
CA LEU A 1078 14.30 13.00 -33.89
C LEU A 1078 12.99 13.68 -33.50
N GLY A 1079 13.07 14.87 -32.87
CA GLY A 1079 11.91 15.67 -32.47
C GLY A 1079 11.18 16.34 -33.63
N GLY A 1080 11.85 16.53 -34.77
CA GLY A 1080 11.26 17.14 -35.97
C GLY A 1080 10.61 16.13 -36.93
N LEU A 1081 10.88 14.83 -36.79
CA LEU A 1081 10.45 13.80 -37.74
C LEU A 1081 8.92 13.64 -37.78
N GLN A 1082 8.38 13.50 -38.98
CA GLN A 1082 6.99 13.12 -39.21
C GLN A 1082 6.84 11.61 -39.33
N TRP A 1083 5.74 11.08 -38.81
CA TRP A 1083 5.44 9.65 -38.75
C TRP A 1083 4.11 9.36 -39.44
N GLU A 1084 3.97 8.18 -40.05
CA GLU A 1084 2.69 7.69 -40.58
C GLU A 1084 1.69 7.47 -39.43
N GLN A 1085 2.21 7.06 -38.26
CA GLN A 1085 1.47 6.95 -37.02
C GLN A 1085 2.17 7.81 -35.96
N PRO A 1086 1.62 9.00 -35.61
CA PRO A 1086 2.26 9.97 -34.71
C PRO A 1086 2.74 9.37 -33.38
N ASP A 1087 1.95 8.48 -32.77
CA ASP A 1087 2.24 7.90 -31.46
C ASP A 1087 3.28 6.78 -31.48
N SER A 1088 3.69 6.32 -32.66
CA SER A 1088 4.55 5.14 -32.82
C SER A 1088 5.96 5.35 -32.25
N PHE A 1089 6.48 6.59 -32.28
CA PHE A 1089 7.81 6.94 -31.79
C PHE A 1089 7.81 8.01 -30.67
N ALA A 1090 6.69 8.69 -30.44
CA ALA A 1090 6.58 9.77 -29.46
C ALA A 1090 7.09 9.38 -28.05
N ARG A 1091 6.85 8.12 -27.64
CA ARG A 1091 7.27 7.59 -26.34
C ARG A 1091 8.78 7.36 -26.24
N ASP A 1092 9.39 6.74 -27.27
CA ASP A 1092 10.84 6.54 -27.31
C ASP A 1092 11.58 7.89 -27.39
N LEU A 1093 11.00 8.88 -28.08
CA LEU A 1093 11.50 10.24 -28.12
C LEU A 1093 11.44 10.93 -26.74
N ALA A 1094 10.35 10.75 -25.98
CA ALA A 1094 10.24 11.29 -24.62
C ALA A 1094 11.28 10.69 -23.66
N TYR A 1095 11.50 9.36 -23.74
CA TYR A 1095 12.59 8.69 -23.01
C TYR A 1095 13.96 9.26 -23.40
N LEU A 1096 14.26 9.39 -24.69
CA LEU A 1096 15.54 9.96 -25.12
C LEU A 1096 15.68 11.42 -24.65
N LYS A 1097 14.59 12.20 -24.56
CA LYS A 1097 14.62 13.56 -24.01
C LYS A 1097 14.87 13.59 -22.50
N SER A 1098 14.37 12.63 -21.72
CA SER A 1098 14.57 12.62 -20.26
C SER A 1098 16.05 12.38 -19.86
N LEU A 1099 16.82 11.72 -20.73
CA LEU A 1099 18.26 11.54 -20.58
C LEU A 1099 19.08 12.85 -20.65
N ARG A 1100 18.44 14.01 -20.93
CA ARG A 1100 19.06 15.35 -20.78
C ARG A 1100 19.19 15.82 -19.32
N SER A 1101 18.46 15.23 -18.36
CA SER A 1101 18.43 15.71 -16.97
C SER A 1101 19.51 15.04 -16.10
N THR A 1102 20.44 15.88 -15.63
CA THR A 1102 21.44 15.84 -14.53
C THR A 1102 22.07 14.55 -13.95
N THR A 1103 21.65 13.32 -14.26
CA THR A 1103 22.30 12.08 -13.76
C THR A 1103 22.69 11.06 -14.85
N ALA A 1104 22.15 11.16 -16.08
CA ALA A 1104 22.49 10.25 -17.17
C ALA A 1104 23.73 10.72 -17.96
N LYS A 1105 24.78 9.89 -18.03
CA LYS A 1105 26.05 10.20 -18.70
C LYS A 1105 26.01 10.21 -20.24
N LEU A 1106 24.84 10.11 -20.89
CA LEU A 1106 24.75 9.98 -22.36
C LEU A 1106 24.94 11.31 -23.09
N SER A 1107 26.18 11.60 -23.49
CA SER A 1107 26.55 12.84 -24.20
C SER A 1107 26.62 12.69 -25.72
N GLU A 1108 26.93 11.50 -26.22
CA GLU A 1108 27.28 11.27 -27.63
C GLU A 1108 26.67 9.99 -28.21
N TRP A 1109 26.58 9.96 -29.54
CA TRP A 1109 26.09 8.83 -30.33
C TRP A 1109 27.03 8.48 -31.48
N LEU A 1110 27.42 7.21 -31.58
CA LEU A 1110 28.11 6.65 -32.75
C LEU A 1110 27.08 6.28 -33.82
N VAL A 1111 27.07 7.03 -34.92
CA VAL A 1111 26.26 6.74 -36.09
C VAL A 1111 27.01 5.79 -37.00
N ILE A 1112 26.35 4.70 -37.42
CA ILE A 1112 26.88 3.68 -38.32
C ILE A 1112 25.90 3.53 -39.47
N ALA A 1113 26.33 3.87 -40.69
CA ALA A 1113 25.56 3.76 -41.93
C ALA A 1113 26.14 2.63 -42.81
N PRO A 1114 25.58 1.40 -42.75
CA PRO A 1114 26.12 0.24 -43.46
C PRO A 1114 26.06 0.38 -44.97
N GLN A 1115 27.06 -0.19 -45.65
CA GLN A 1115 27.20 -0.17 -47.12
C GLN A 1115 27.01 -1.58 -47.70
N LEU A 1116 26.31 -1.67 -48.83
CA LEU A 1116 26.05 -2.93 -49.51
C LEU A 1116 27.32 -3.42 -50.24
N ALA A 1117 27.71 -4.67 -49.98
CA ALA A 1117 28.78 -5.34 -50.71
C ALA A 1117 28.22 -5.90 -52.04
N SER A 1118 28.03 -5.05 -53.03
CA SER A 1118 27.62 -5.45 -54.38
C SER A 1118 28.44 -4.71 -55.44
N ALA A 1119 28.61 -5.30 -56.62
CA ALA A 1119 29.34 -4.67 -57.73
C ALA A 1119 28.70 -3.35 -58.19
N ASN A 1120 27.37 -3.25 -58.13
CA ASN A 1120 26.59 -2.05 -58.46
C ASN A 1120 25.54 -1.79 -57.35
N PRO A 1121 25.92 -1.19 -56.21
CA PRO A 1121 24.95 -0.88 -55.16
C PRO A 1121 24.00 0.21 -55.64
N VAL A 1122 22.70 0.05 -55.33
CA VAL A 1122 21.75 1.16 -55.50
C VAL A 1122 22.11 2.22 -54.47
N THR A 1123 22.30 3.45 -54.93
CA THR A 1123 22.70 4.57 -54.07
C THR A 1123 21.75 5.75 -54.19
N SER A 1124 21.80 6.66 -53.24
CA SER A 1124 21.05 7.92 -53.30
C SER A 1124 21.89 9.07 -52.75
N THR A 1125 21.75 10.23 -53.39
CA THR A 1125 22.37 11.50 -53.02
C THR A 1125 21.47 12.24 -52.03
N LEU A 1126 21.35 11.71 -50.80
CA LEU A 1126 20.57 12.34 -49.73
C LEU A 1126 21.13 13.72 -49.35
N PRO A 1127 20.29 14.65 -48.85
CA PRO A 1127 20.70 16.02 -48.54
C PRO A 1127 21.91 16.09 -47.60
N GLY A 1128 23.02 16.65 -48.09
CA GLY A 1128 24.27 16.80 -47.35
C GLY A 1128 25.04 15.49 -47.11
N ALA A 1129 24.53 14.34 -47.55
CA ALA A 1129 25.20 13.05 -47.35
C ALA A 1129 26.28 12.79 -48.42
N PRO A 1130 27.35 12.05 -48.09
CA PRO A 1130 28.13 11.35 -49.11
C PRO A 1130 27.26 10.25 -49.78
N LEU A 1131 27.72 9.67 -50.89
CA LEU A 1131 27.02 8.57 -51.54
C LEU A 1131 26.79 7.39 -50.56
N LEU A 1132 25.53 7.06 -50.27
CA LEU A 1132 25.11 6.02 -49.34
C LEU A 1132 24.37 4.88 -50.06
N SER A 1133 24.61 3.65 -49.62
CA SER A 1133 23.86 2.48 -50.06
C SER A 1133 22.39 2.54 -49.61
N VAL A 1134 21.48 2.15 -50.51
CA VAL A 1134 20.04 2.12 -50.26
C VAL A 1134 19.55 0.68 -50.09
N PHE A 1135 18.77 0.43 -49.03
CA PHE A 1135 18.29 -0.89 -48.64
C PHE A 1135 16.85 -1.10 -49.10
N ARG A 1136 16.58 -2.23 -49.76
CA ARG A 1136 15.22 -2.60 -50.14
C ARG A 1136 14.50 -3.24 -48.96
N ARG A 1137 13.31 -2.75 -48.61
CA ARG A 1137 12.42 -3.33 -47.58
C ARG A 1137 10.98 -3.37 -48.07
N SER A 1138 10.20 -4.30 -47.54
CA SER A 1138 8.75 -4.37 -47.78
C SER A 1138 8.02 -4.03 -46.49
N ARG A 1139 6.93 -3.27 -46.61
CA ARG A 1139 5.97 -3.11 -45.50
C ARG A 1139 5.25 -4.43 -45.26
N ARG A 1140 5.16 -4.84 -43.99
CA ARG A 1140 4.51 -6.11 -43.59
C ARG A 1140 3.12 -5.88 -42.97
N ARG A 1141 2.80 -4.63 -42.66
CA ARG A 1141 1.52 -4.17 -42.10
C ARG A 1141 1.19 -2.82 -42.75
N PRO A 1142 -0.09 -2.40 -42.80
CA PRO A 1142 -0.47 -1.09 -43.31
C PRO A 1142 0.36 0.01 -42.63
N GLY A 1143 1.08 0.81 -43.42
CA GLY A 1143 1.91 1.91 -42.92
C GLY A 1143 3.21 1.52 -42.20
N ALA A 1144 3.58 0.23 -42.05
CA ALA A 1144 4.76 -0.15 -41.26
C ALA A 1144 5.67 -1.22 -41.90
N PHE A 1145 6.98 -0.99 -41.80
CA PHE A 1145 8.02 -1.95 -42.19
C PHE A 1145 8.09 -3.16 -41.23
N GLY A 1146 8.69 -4.26 -41.69
CA GLY A 1146 9.23 -5.28 -40.78
C GLY A 1146 10.51 -4.82 -40.09
N ALA A 1147 11.28 -5.74 -39.50
CA ALA A 1147 12.62 -5.41 -38.98
C ALA A 1147 13.48 -4.80 -40.10
N ILE A 1148 14.02 -3.60 -39.85
CA ILE A 1148 14.73 -2.81 -40.86
C ILE A 1148 16.22 -3.13 -40.83
N SER A 1149 16.79 -3.13 -39.64
CA SER A 1149 18.21 -3.34 -39.41
C SER A 1149 18.59 -4.82 -39.44
N ASP A 1150 19.78 -5.08 -39.96
CA ASP A 1150 20.29 -6.44 -40.16
C ASP A 1150 20.80 -7.05 -38.84
N PRO A 1151 20.43 -8.30 -38.49
CA PRO A 1151 20.88 -8.96 -37.26
C PRO A 1151 22.41 -9.05 -37.11
N GLY A 1152 23.14 -9.18 -38.22
CA GLY A 1152 24.60 -9.16 -38.26
C GLY A 1152 25.15 -7.78 -37.91
N HIS A 1153 24.59 -6.71 -38.47
CA HIS A 1153 25.00 -5.33 -38.16
C HIS A 1153 24.73 -4.99 -36.69
N ARG A 1154 23.55 -5.34 -36.18
CA ARG A 1154 23.19 -5.17 -34.76
C ARG A 1154 24.15 -5.88 -33.82
N ARG A 1155 24.59 -7.08 -34.19
CA ARG A 1155 25.51 -7.88 -33.36
C ARG A 1155 26.89 -7.23 -33.29
N VAL A 1156 27.45 -6.80 -34.41
CA VAL A 1156 28.74 -6.10 -34.41
C VAL A 1156 28.63 -4.77 -33.68
N ALA A 1157 27.59 -3.99 -33.96
CA ALA A 1157 27.36 -2.72 -33.27
C ALA A 1157 27.25 -2.87 -31.75
N ARG A 1158 26.58 -3.93 -31.27
CA ARG A 1158 26.48 -4.20 -29.83
C ARG A 1158 27.82 -4.50 -29.17
N GLU A 1159 28.78 -5.11 -29.87
CA GLU A 1159 30.14 -5.33 -29.33
C GLU A 1159 30.92 -4.01 -29.22
N LEU A 1160 30.58 -2.99 -30.02
CA LEU A 1160 31.21 -1.66 -29.95
C LEU A 1160 30.76 -0.84 -28.73
N LEU A 1161 29.74 -1.31 -27.98
CA LEU A 1161 29.27 -0.70 -26.73
C LEU A 1161 30.09 -1.11 -25.50
N SER A 1162 31.25 -1.75 -25.68
CA SER A 1162 32.13 -2.14 -24.58
C SER A 1162 32.83 -0.95 -23.90
N ASP A 1163 32.89 0.22 -24.55
CA ASP A 1163 33.60 1.41 -24.09
C ASP A 1163 32.65 2.60 -23.79
N GLY A 1164 32.12 2.68 -22.56
CA GLY A 1164 31.65 3.93 -21.95
C GLY A 1164 30.24 4.46 -22.31
N ASP A 1165 30.04 5.77 -22.05
CA ASP A 1165 28.75 6.49 -21.99
C ASP A 1165 28.14 6.88 -23.37
N ARG A 1166 28.50 6.19 -24.45
CA ARG A 1166 28.14 6.55 -25.83
C ARG A 1166 27.09 5.62 -26.44
N GLY A 1167 25.98 6.18 -26.95
CA GLY A 1167 24.93 5.43 -27.64
C GLY A 1167 25.30 5.04 -29.08
N ILE A 1168 24.52 4.16 -29.71
CA ILE A 1168 24.70 3.77 -31.11
C ILE A 1168 23.43 4.06 -31.93
N VAL A 1169 23.62 4.62 -33.12
CA VAL A 1169 22.59 4.78 -34.16
C VAL A 1169 22.99 3.96 -35.38
N LEU A 1170 22.17 2.99 -35.78
CA LEU A 1170 22.27 2.38 -37.10
C LEU A 1170 21.35 3.13 -38.06
N LEU A 1171 21.90 3.68 -39.14
CA LEU A 1171 21.16 4.45 -40.14
C LEU A 1171 21.01 3.63 -41.43
N TYR A 1172 19.78 3.51 -41.92
CA TYR A 1172 19.40 2.74 -43.10
C TYR A 1172 18.53 3.61 -44.04
N PRO A 1173 19.11 4.15 -45.13
CA PRO A 1173 18.32 4.65 -46.25
C PRO A 1173 17.54 3.49 -46.88
N VAL A 1174 16.22 3.56 -46.91
CA VAL A 1174 15.32 2.47 -47.32
C VAL A 1174 14.41 2.90 -48.46
N VAL A 1175 14.18 1.98 -49.40
CA VAL A 1175 13.19 2.09 -50.49
C VAL A 1175 12.27 0.86 -50.50
N GLU A 1176 11.05 1.04 -50.96
CA GLU A 1176 10.04 -0.02 -50.98
C GLU A 1176 10.27 -1.04 -52.11
N ARG A 1177 10.01 -2.31 -51.80
CA ARG A 1177 10.17 -3.43 -52.75
C ARG A 1177 8.98 -3.47 -53.71
N GLY A 1178 9.07 -2.74 -54.82
CA GLY A 1178 8.03 -2.70 -55.86
C GLY A 1178 8.33 -1.77 -57.03
N GLU A 1179 9.21 -0.77 -56.87
CA GLU A 1179 9.59 0.16 -57.94
C GLU A 1179 10.78 -0.37 -58.75
N ALA A 1180 10.73 -0.18 -60.08
CA ALA A 1180 11.92 -0.32 -60.93
C ALA A 1180 12.85 0.86 -60.59
N LEU A 1181 13.93 0.58 -59.87
CA LEU A 1181 14.86 1.61 -59.40
C LEU A 1181 16.06 1.68 -60.33
N ASP A 1182 16.37 2.88 -60.81
CA ASP A 1182 17.63 3.20 -61.45
C ASP A 1182 18.81 3.03 -60.46
N LEU A 1183 20.05 3.07 -60.96
CA LEU A 1183 21.26 2.96 -60.12
C LEU A 1183 21.38 4.10 -59.09
N GLU A 1184 20.64 5.20 -59.31
CA GLU A 1184 20.50 6.35 -58.43
C GLU A 1184 19.01 6.62 -58.17
N VAL A 1185 18.62 6.79 -56.90
CA VAL A 1185 17.24 7.00 -56.48
C VAL A 1185 17.04 8.42 -55.96
N GLU A 1186 15.94 9.06 -56.34
CA GLU A 1186 15.61 10.41 -55.87
C GLU A 1186 15.44 10.45 -54.34
N PRO A 1187 15.97 11.47 -53.65
CA PRO A 1187 15.86 11.59 -52.18
C PRO A 1187 14.43 11.54 -51.63
N ALA A 1188 13.44 11.99 -52.41
CA ALA A 1188 12.03 11.99 -52.01
C ALA A 1188 11.43 10.58 -51.91
N GLN A 1189 12.02 9.59 -52.58
CA GLN A 1189 11.60 8.18 -52.55
C GLN A 1189 12.29 7.39 -51.43
N VAL A 1190 13.26 7.99 -50.73
CA VAL A 1190 14.06 7.32 -49.72
C VAL A 1190 13.54 7.65 -48.32
N THR A 1191 13.22 6.61 -47.55
CA THR A 1191 12.95 6.71 -46.12
C THR A 1191 14.26 6.52 -45.35
N VAL A 1192 14.72 7.55 -44.63
CA VAL A 1192 15.87 7.42 -43.71
C VAL A 1192 15.41 6.75 -42.41
N ALA A 1193 15.51 5.42 -42.37
CA ALA A 1193 15.16 4.61 -41.21
C ALA A 1193 16.34 4.42 -40.27
N PHE A 1194 16.09 4.18 -38.99
CA PHE A 1194 17.14 4.01 -37.99
C PHE A 1194 16.81 2.97 -36.91
N ALA A 1195 17.86 2.51 -36.22
CA ALA A 1195 17.75 1.76 -34.97
C ALA A 1195 18.74 2.31 -33.93
N LEU A 1196 18.28 2.56 -32.71
CA LEU A 1196 19.07 3.14 -31.61
C LEU A 1196 19.37 2.08 -30.55
N LEU A 1197 20.53 2.18 -29.91
CA LEU A 1197 20.90 1.38 -28.74
C LEU A 1197 21.59 2.28 -27.72
N THR A 1198 21.08 2.34 -26.49
CA THR A 1198 21.69 3.11 -25.40
C THR A 1198 22.74 2.28 -24.64
N PRO A 1199 23.73 2.92 -23.98
CA PRO A 1199 24.73 2.25 -23.15
C PRO A 1199 24.14 1.46 -21.99
N LYS A 1200 24.86 0.43 -21.53
CA LYS A 1200 24.49 -0.38 -20.34
C LYS A 1200 24.63 0.37 -19.02
N ASN A 1201 25.51 1.37 -18.97
CA ASN A 1201 25.88 2.14 -17.80
C ASN A 1201 25.15 3.49 -17.70
N VAL A 1202 24.26 3.80 -18.65
CA VAL A 1202 23.12 4.68 -18.39
C VAL A 1202 22.26 3.93 -17.38
N ARG A 1203 22.71 3.96 -16.12
CA ARG A 1203 21.93 3.47 -15.00
C ARG A 1203 20.66 4.30 -15.05
N ARG A 1204 19.55 3.61 -15.30
CA ARG A 1204 18.35 3.92 -14.54
C ARG A 1204 18.81 3.90 -13.10
N ASP A 1205 18.82 5.05 -12.44
CA ASP A 1205 18.78 5.06 -11.00
C ASP A 1205 17.74 4.00 -10.62
N GLY A 1206 18.00 3.12 -9.64
CA GLY A 1206 17.17 1.94 -9.31
C GLY A 1206 15.71 2.24 -8.90
N HIS A 1207 15.19 3.39 -9.32
CA HIS A 1207 13.95 4.09 -9.12
C HIS A 1207 13.03 4.05 -10.37
N GLU A 1208 13.34 3.29 -11.44
CA GLU A 1208 12.38 3.05 -12.55
C GLU A 1208 11.70 1.67 -12.51
N PRO A 1209 10.39 1.56 -12.85
CA PRO A 1209 9.64 0.31 -12.81
C PRO A 1209 10.18 -0.78 -13.74
N ALA A 1210 10.12 -2.05 -13.33
CA ALA A 1210 10.47 -3.18 -14.18
C ALA A 1210 9.44 -3.42 -15.30
N MET A 1211 8.16 -3.14 -15.04
CA MET A 1211 7.07 -3.24 -16.01
C MET A 1211 6.01 -2.18 -15.71
N HIS A 1212 5.32 -1.68 -16.73
CA HIS A 1212 4.06 -0.96 -16.56
C HIS A 1212 2.92 -1.85 -17.05
N PHE A 1213 1.73 -1.67 -16.48
CA PHE A 1213 0.50 -2.30 -16.94
C PHE A 1213 -0.54 -1.21 -17.22
N ARG A 1214 -1.37 -1.44 -18.23
CA ARG A 1214 -2.56 -0.63 -18.50
C ARG A 1214 -3.76 -1.51 -18.77
N ALA A 1215 -4.96 -0.99 -18.56
CA ALA A 1215 -6.16 -1.67 -19.02
C ALA A 1215 -6.21 -1.73 -20.56
N GLY A 1216 -6.79 -2.80 -21.10
CA GLY A 1216 -7.15 -2.89 -22.51
C GLY A 1216 -7.86 -4.19 -22.86
N ASP A 1217 -8.46 -4.21 -24.05
CA ASP A 1217 -9.09 -5.42 -24.60
C ASP A 1217 -8.06 -6.54 -24.79
N ARG A 1218 -8.46 -7.80 -25.00
CA ARG A 1218 -7.53 -8.86 -25.41
C ARG A 1218 -7.67 -9.15 -26.89
#